data_AF-M2XSX1-F1
#
_entry.id   AF-M2XSX1-F1
#
_cell.length_a   1.000
_cell.length_b   1.000
_cell.length_c   1.000
_cell.angle_alpha   90.00
_cell.angle_beta   90.00
_cell.angle_gamma   90.00
#
_symmetry.space_group_name_H-M   'P 1'
#
loop_
_entity.id
_entity.type
_entity.pdbx_description
1 polymer ?
#
loop_
_entity_poly.entity_id
_entity_poly.type
_entity_poly.pdbx_seq_one_letter_code
_entity_poly.pdbx_strand_id
1 'polypeptide(L)'
;MAHTRGLSLGDHRIARSAAEIEYLRWNDAVCAALFGTDKAGELVPLDLDDAVLARIGAEHEMDGPSVLRAIADSVTPLLVLDGSRTPVLEAFTRMNTLWYRDSRRALDSLEELAPPPVVALLCLFAVAGRHTSRLASRTGAKAATAFYLPLSILLGAGQDNAKALEASFKKDAEGYWDAVRYWLELRDGEVGLPVGDALNQRPVGLALSQSLLGESERRQLHQMFEDMGLTMAQGLSAGELGIYLDFWLDVADTEVSPEMKKLWSTSSTRDPGLEIARSELIRWERSRESAGGPVPVRRSATSRPGEHSASLTLVDSVDYVGNPQFEFGFVVPKRYMADRDVELETTAGPRSVFLSYIGDAYLGISAYSARIDPQSLLLGELRLSAGAHSFRRSPRPVVVFAKDGFSDTYISVDHIPAAWPCRVLVRDDEDLIAGMRAILEDSASPDFTFRPAGTAGLPEGWALFDGVQVLRAGNPELTADDNFSGMVPRLVPSIRLSGGLRIPGDVIRWSTQRPPQITVVSDSDDPLTLEVEWRHAETFRLERHKLAENRTPPFQISVESTPMVGPDGRLRPNDYILVLKAGRTVKQRIAYQVRDTSFYITQRSLGYEGEMLHEPTDALWPVTAATAEELPEEYVQGAFDNLEAHPVETDLELPLVPGWHSEEGQLLVPRENVLPEHDGPSCLRTGRHRIVIPPMDPKSKATWIFGRCRDCGMEKRYPGRLTKASAVSEVGSADALQFIGPEVGEHPSSWGPFRDALTFLGGGKRSSLSIVARQLEDTERFEEWFVGNLHALGFLETIRDANWTVRRWQVCSPALAQLVDGSVLLTGGWTPQKEAQVVAAAEKAGGSVVTLSPEDHSMSLIMDAELESVAEHLPEGLCDVVYEAGPVMLDTLPPLSEVEQGLPRAEMQYNGVAERFDPADATWHATTDREQVGLFRINHHHRTRYRFRTEADVESGHSRLVNSGLGKHLAARQAGAPLAAWDESLQLLSVPIGAELPGLYARAAVLCSGLIPTRVDDDFSLNYGDITREFAEVLVAKLMG
;
A
#
# COMPACT_ATOMS: atom_id res chain seq x y z
N MET A 1 -31.57 -10.48 17.46
CA MET A 1 -30.92 -9.74 16.37
C MET A 1 -29.41 -9.67 16.61
N ALA A 2 -28.75 -10.74 17.08
CA ALA A 2 -27.37 -10.62 17.61
C ALA A 2 -26.32 -10.27 16.55
N HIS A 3 -26.53 -10.76 15.32
CA HIS A 3 -25.74 -10.42 14.15
C HIS A 3 -26.71 -10.04 13.02
N THR A 4 -26.33 -9.11 12.14
CA THR A 4 -27.04 -8.79 10.89
C THR A 4 -25.96 -8.32 9.89
N ARG A 5 -25.90 -8.89 8.68
CA ARG A 5 -24.93 -8.51 7.62
C ARG A 5 -23.44 -8.50 8.04
N GLY A 6 -23.01 -9.49 8.83
CA GLY A 6 -21.61 -9.61 9.28
C GLY A 6 -21.20 -8.59 10.37
N LEU A 7 -22.19 -7.97 11.03
CA LEU A 7 -21.98 -7.02 12.12
C LEU A 7 -22.54 -7.59 13.43
N SER A 8 -21.69 -7.74 14.44
CA SER A 8 -22.07 -8.04 15.82
C SER A 8 -22.71 -6.82 16.47
N LEU A 9 -23.92 -6.98 17.01
CA LEU A 9 -24.63 -5.93 17.75
C LEU A 9 -24.43 -6.09 19.26
N GLY A 10 -24.51 -4.99 20.01
CA GLY A 10 -24.15 -4.98 21.43
C GLY A 10 -25.08 -5.83 22.30
N ASP A 11 -24.53 -6.43 23.36
CA ASP A 11 -25.29 -7.15 24.40
C ASP A 11 -25.92 -6.24 25.47
N HIS A 12 -25.75 -4.91 25.28
CA HIS A 12 -26.24 -3.82 26.13
C HIS A 12 -25.74 -3.85 27.59
N ARG A 13 -24.67 -4.60 27.92
CA ARG A 13 -24.11 -4.68 29.29
C ARG A 13 -23.59 -3.35 29.85
N ILE A 14 -23.23 -2.40 28.97
CA ILE A 14 -22.75 -1.06 29.36
C ILE A 14 -23.86 -0.13 29.90
N ALA A 15 -25.13 -0.51 29.73
CA ALA A 15 -26.29 0.25 30.17
C ALA A 15 -26.56 0.11 31.68
N ARG A 16 -27.09 1.18 32.29
CA ARG A 16 -27.44 1.28 33.73
C ARG A 16 -28.93 1.48 33.97
N SER A 17 -29.71 1.75 32.93
CA SER A 17 -31.15 2.00 33.04
C SER A 17 -31.92 1.45 31.84
N ALA A 18 -33.24 1.33 31.98
CA ALA A 18 -34.11 0.92 30.88
C ALA A 18 -34.06 1.90 29.69
N ALA A 19 -33.93 3.21 29.97
CA ALA A 19 -33.82 4.24 28.93
C ALA A 19 -32.51 4.11 28.13
N GLU A 20 -31.40 3.75 28.79
CA GLU A 20 -30.14 3.49 28.08
C GLU A 20 -30.23 2.24 27.20
N ILE A 21 -30.89 1.17 27.67
CA ILE A 21 -31.14 -0.03 26.85
C ILE A 21 -32.01 0.32 25.63
N GLU A 22 -33.05 1.12 25.82
CA GLU A 22 -33.91 1.56 24.72
C GLU A 22 -33.13 2.38 23.67
N TYR A 23 -32.29 3.31 24.10
CA TYR A 23 -31.40 4.04 23.20
C TYR A 23 -30.42 3.10 22.46
N LEU A 24 -29.78 2.15 23.16
CA LEU A 24 -28.82 1.23 22.52
C LEU A 24 -29.49 0.36 21.45
N ARG A 25 -30.75 -0.03 21.63
CA ARG A 25 -31.52 -0.73 20.58
C ARG A 25 -31.70 0.12 19.33
N TRP A 26 -32.00 1.41 19.49
CA TRP A 26 -32.06 2.33 18.35
C TRP A 26 -30.69 2.60 17.74
N ASN A 27 -29.62 2.66 18.55
CA ASN A 27 -28.25 2.75 18.07
C ASN A 27 -27.90 1.54 17.19
N ASP A 28 -28.23 0.33 17.64
CA ASP A 28 -28.03 -0.90 16.89
C ASP A 28 -28.80 -0.93 15.57
N ALA A 29 -30.08 -0.52 15.58
CA ALA A 29 -30.90 -0.43 14.36
C ALA A 29 -30.31 0.56 13.34
N VAL A 30 -29.82 1.71 13.81
CA VAL A 30 -29.12 2.69 12.95
C VAL A 30 -27.82 2.11 12.40
N CYS A 31 -27.02 1.43 13.24
CA CYS A 31 -25.78 0.79 12.83
C CYS A 31 -26.02 -0.27 11.75
N ALA A 32 -27.00 -1.18 11.95
CA ALA A 32 -27.35 -2.23 10.99
C ALA A 32 -27.88 -1.67 9.66
N ALA A 33 -28.47 -0.47 9.68
CA ALA A 33 -28.94 0.20 8.48
C ALA A 33 -27.80 0.86 7.67
N LEU A 34 -26.76 1.37 8.34
CA LEU A 34 -25.67 2.14 7.73
C LEU A 34 -24.44 1.29 7.37
N PHE A 35 -24.06 0.35 8.23
CA PHE A 35 -22.84 -0.43 8.14
C PHE A 35 -23.12 -1.91 7.87
N GLY A 36 -22.15 -2.59 7.28
CA GLY A 36 -22.23 -4.02 6.95
C GLY A 36 -21.14 -4.43 5.97
N THR A 37 -20.93 -5.73 5.78
CA THR A 37 -19.92 -6.23 4.83
C THR A 37 -20.21 -5.84 3.38
N ASP A 38 -21.46 -5.49 3.05
CA ASP A 38 -21.85 -4.89 1.77
C ASP A 38 -21.31 -3.46 1.57
N LYS A 39 -20.74 -2.86 2.61
CA LYS A 39 -20.12 -1.53 2.64
C LYS A 39 -18.59 -1.57 2.76
N ALA A 40 -17.96 -2.74 2.65
CA ALA A 40 -16.51 -2.86 2.69
C ALA A 40 -15.82 -1.89 1.70
N GLY A 41 -14.87 -1.09 2.20
CA GLY A 41 -14.14 -0.09 1.41
C GLY A 41 -14.98 1.11 0.93
N GLU A 42 -16.27 1.23 1.31
CA GLU A 42 -17.13 2.36 0.94
C GLU A 42 -17.14 3.45 2.01
N LEU A 43 -17.12 4.72 1.59
CA LEU A 43 -17.34 5.84 2.50
C LEU A 43 -18.80 5.88 2.99
N VAL A 44 -19.04 5.69 4.28
CA VAL A 44 -20.38 5.63 4.89
C VAL A 44 -20.70 6.94 5.64
N PRO A 45 -21.54 7.83 5.08
CA PRO A 45 -21.98 9.04 5.78
C PRO A 45 -22.98 8.70 6.88
N LEU A 46 -22.84 9.31 8.05
CA LEU A 46 -23.80 9.20 9.16
C LEU A 46 -25.02 10.12 8.98
N ASP A 47 -25.66 10.17 7.82
CA ASP A 47 -26.78 11.10 7.57
C ASP A 47 -28.08 10.38 7.22
N LEU A 48 -29.07 10.43 8.12
CA LEU A 48 -30.35 9.70 8.05
C LEU A 48 -31.24 10.19 6.91
N ASP A 49 -30.93 9.81 5.67
CA ASP A 49 -31.74 10.11 4.50
C ASP A 49 -33.02 9.27 4.42
N ASP A 50 -33.85 9.56 3.42
CA ASP A 50 -35.13 8.88 3.27
C ASP A 50 -34.95 7.37 3.04
N ALA A 51 -33.84 6.94 2.43
CA ALA A 51 -33.56 5.53 2.18
C ALA A 51 -33.14 4.79 3.46
N VAL A 52 -32.28 5.39 4.28
CA VAL A 52 -31.87 4.84 5.59
C VAL A 52 -33.06 4.81 6.55
N LEU A 53 -33.86 5.88 6.63
CA LEU A 53 -35.05 5.93 7.47
C LEU A 53 -36.11 4.91 7.04
N ALA A 54 -36.33 4.74 5.74
CA ALA A 54 -37.25 3.71 5.22
C ALA A 54 -36.78 2.29 5.55
N ARG A 55 -35.47 2.04 5.51
CA ARG A 55 -34.87 0.73 5.86
C ARG A 55 -35.11 0.39 7.32
N ILE A 56 -34.84 1.33 8.24
CA ILE A 56 -35.11 1.14 9.68
C ILE A 56 -36.63 1.00 9.90
N GLY A 57 -37.44 1.85 9.25
CA GLY A 57 -38.89 1.85 9.39
C GLY A 57 -39.57 0.55 8.97
N ALA A 58 -39.02 -0.15 7.98
CA ALA A 58 -39.53 -1.46 7.55
C ALA A 58 -39.45 -2.53 8.65
N GLU A 59 -38.44 -2.48 9.53
CA GLU A 59 -38.27 -3.42 10.64
C GLU A 59 -39.17 -3.09 11.84
N HIS A 60 -39.54 -1.81 11.98
CA HIS A 60 -40.35 -1.30 13.10
C HIS A 60 -41.80 -0.98 12.73
N GLU A 61 -42.21 -1.21 11.48
CA GLU A 61 -43.52 -0.84 10.94
C GLU A 61 -43.85 0.66 11.09
N MET A 62 -42.85 1.53 10.86
CA MET A 62 -42.94 2.98 11.02
C MET A 62 -42.60 3.71 9.71
N ASP A 63 -43.21 4.86 9.47
CA ASP A 63 -42.78 5.75 8.39
C ASP A 63 -41.48 6.49 8.77
N GLY A 64 -40.74 6.98 7.76
CA GLY A 64 -39.44 7.63 7.98
C GLY A 64 -39.46 8.79 9.01
N PRO A 65 -40.44 9.71 8.97
CA PRO A 65 -40.57 10.77 9.98
C PRO A 65 -40.80 10.23 11.40
N SER A 66 -41.60 9.17 11.56
CA SER A 66 -41.82 8.55 12.88
C SER A 66 -40.56 7.84 13.38
N VAL A 67 -39.79 7.21 12.50
CA VAL A 67 -38.48 6.62 12.86
C VAL A 67 -37.51 7.67 13.36
N LEU A 68 -37.33 8.77 12.63
CA LEU A 68 -36.46 9.87 13.04
C LEU A 68 -36.88 10.42 14.41
N ARG A 69 -38.19 10.55 14.64
CA ARG A 69 -38.74 10.98 15.92
C ARG A 69 -38.46 9.98 17.03
N ALA A 70 -38.63 8.68 16.79
CA ALA A 70 -38.36 7.65 17.79
C ALA A 70 -36.88 7.60 18.20
N ILE A 71 -35.96 7.75 17.23
CA ILE A 71 -34.52 7.86 17.52
C ILE A 71 -34.25 9.08 18.41
N ALA A 72 -34.81 10.25 18.08
CA ALA A 72 -34.66 11.46 18.88
C ALA A 72 -35.30 11.35 20.29
N ASP A 73 -36.49 10.74 20.37
CA ASP A 73 -37.21 10.50 21.62
C ASP A 73 -36.44 9.52 22.52
N SER A 74 -35.65 8.59 21.97
CA SER A 74 -34.76 7.70 22.76
C SER A 74 -33.57 8.42 23.40
N VAL A 75 -33.10 9.52 22.80
CA VAL A 75 -31.98 10.33 23.31
C VAL A 75 -32.42 11.27 24.42
N THR A 76 -33.63 11.82 24.32
CA THR A 76 -34.14 12.88 25.22
C THR A 76 -34.05 12.52 26.71
N PRO A 77 -34.44 11.30 27.17
CA PRO A 77 -34.35 10.91 28.58
C PRO A 77 -32.91 10.80 29.12
N LEU A 78 -31.91 10.72 28.24
CA LEU A 78 -30.51 10.58 28.61
C LEU A 78 -29.80 11.95 28.75
N LEU A 79 -30.47 13.04 28.39
CA LEU A 79 -29.94 14.39 28.53
C LEU A 79 -30.05 14.85 29.98
N VAL A 80 -28.94 15.37 30.52
CA VAL A 80 -28.94 15.97 31.86
C VAL A 80 -29.45 17.41 31.77
N LEU A 81 -30.74 17.60 32.04
CA LEU A 81 -31.45 18.89 31.93
C LEU A 81 -31.94 19.42 33.29
N ASP A 82 -31.44 18.85 34.39
CA ASP A 82 -31.85 19.13 35.77
C ASP A 82 -31.24 20.42 36.37
N GLY A 83 -30.48 21.17 35.58
CA GLY A 83 -29.75 22.36 36.02
C GLY A 83 -28.53 22.08 36.90
N SER A 84 -28.10 20.81 37.01
CA SER A 84 -26.87 20.44 37.70
C SER A 84 -25.61 20.89 36.94
N ARG A 85 -24.44 20.77 37.58
CA ARG A 85 -23.14 21.03 36.92
C ARG A 85 -22.67 19.89 36.01
N THR A 86 -23.44 18.81 35.94
CA THR A 86 -23.14 17.65 35.11
C THR A 86 -23.32 18.01 33.62
N PRO A 87 -22.41 17.61 32.73
CA PRO A 87 -22.57 17.84 31.29
C PRO A 87 -23.86 17.22 30.74
N VAL A 88 -24.49 17.89 29.77
CA VAL A 88 -25.76 17.46 29.17
C VAL A 88 -25.65 16.07 28.53
N LEU A 89 -24.46 15.72 28.00
CA LEU A 89 -24.20 14.46 27.29
C LEU A 89 -23.46 13.41 28.14
N GLU A 90 -23.43 13.56 29.46
CA GLU A 90 -22.63 12.70 30.36
C GLU A 90 -22.93 11.20 30.22
N ALA A 91 -24.20 10.82 30.00
CA ALA A 91 -24.58 9.42 29.81
C ALA A 91 -23.86 8.80 28.59
N PHE A 92 -23.79 9.54 27.48
CA PHE A 92 -23.11 9.11 26.25
C PHE A 92 -21.59 9.06 26.45
N THR A 93 -20.98 10.07 27.10
CA THR A 93 -19.56 10.06 27.46
C THR A 93 -19.18 8.81 28.25
N ARG A 94 -20.03 8.44 29.23
CA ARG A 94 -19.79 7.27 30.07
C ARG A 94 -19.90 5.97 29.26
N MET A 95 -20.98 5.78 28.50
CA MET A 95 -21.17 4.59 27.67
C MET A 95 -20.02 4.44 26.66
N ASN A 96 -19.61 5.52 25.99
CA ASN A 96 -18.52 5.51 25.04
C ASN A 96 -17.16 5.17 25.68
N THR A 97 -16.91 5.66 26.90
CA THR A 97 -15.68 5.33 27.65
C THR A 97 -15.65 3.85 28.06
N LEU A 98 -16.79 3.26 28.43
CA LEU A 98 -16.87 1.84 28.73
C LEU A 98 -16.66 0.99 27.48
N TRP A 99 -17.37 1.34 26.39
CA TRP A 99 -17.21 0.69 25.09
C TRP A 99 -15.74 0.68 24.63
N TYR A 100 -15.03 1.82 24.72
CA TYR A 100 -13.63 1.90 24.33
C TYR A 100 -12.70 1.01 25.18
N ARG A 101 -13.01 0.85 26.48
CA ARG A 101 -12.25 -0.07 27.34
C ARG A 101 -12.50 -1.52 26.97
N ASP A 102 -13.74 -1.85 26.63
CA ASP A 102 -14.12 -3.20 26.20
C ASP A 102 -13.52 -3.51 24.82
N SER A 103 -13.50 -2.56 23.88
CA SER A 103 -12.88 -2.73 22.55
C SER A 103 -11.38 -3.03 22.64
N ARG A 104 -10.67 -2.39 23.59
CA ARG A 104 -9.24 -2.66 23.82
C ARG A 104 -8.96 -4.06 24.38
N ARG A 105 -9.94 -4.68 25.03
CA ARG A 105 -9.84 -6.06 25.54
C ARG A 105 -10.23 -7.10 24.50
N ALA A 106 -10.95 -6.70 23.45
CA ALA A 106 -11.47 -7.57 22.39
C ALA A 106 -10.64 -7.48 21.09
N LEU A 107 -9.36 -7.11 21.15
CA LEU A 107 -8.50 -7.00 19.96
C LEU A 107 -8.30 -8.35 19.26
N ASP A 108 -8.43 -9.46 19.99
CA ASP A 108 -8.32 -10.81 19.41
C ASP A 108 -9.63 -11.29 18.75
N SER A 109 -10.76 -10.60 18.98
CA SER A 109 -12.09 -10.95 18.49
C SER A 109 -12.85 -9.75 17.91
N LEU A 110 -12.21 -9.02 16.97
CA LEU A 110 -12.77 -7.79 16.39
C LEU A 110 -14.11 -7.98 15.66
N GLU A 111 -14.40 -9.18 15.14
CA GLU A 111 -15.69 -9.51 14.52
C GLU A 111 -16.85 -9.43 15.52
N GLU A 112 -16.58 -9.71 16.80
CA GLU A 112 -17.55 -9.66 17.89
C GLU A 112 -17.72 -8.24 18.45
N LEU A 113 -16.82 -7.31 18.09
CA LEU A 113 -16.81 -5.95 18.61
C LEU A 113 -18.00 -5.14 18.11
N ALA A 114 -18.94 -4.90 19.02
CA ALA A 114 -20.11 -4.07 18.79
C ALA A 114 -19.75 -2.62 18.40
N PRO A 115 -20.59 -1.94 17.60
CA PRO A 115 -20.37 -0.55 17.24
C PRO A 115 -20.41 0.40 18.46
N PRO A 116 -19.79 1.58 18.37
CA PRO A 116 -19.83 2.57 19.44
C PRO A 116 -21.25 2.98 19.82
N PRO A 117 -21.54 3.24 21.10
CA PRO A 117 -22.88 3.59 21.59
C PRO A 117 -23.27 5.04 21.31
N VAL A 118 -22.75 5.64 20.24
CA VAL A 118 -22.92 7.06 19.90
C VAL A 118 -23.32 7.29 18.45
N VAL A 119 -23.44 6.24 17.62
CA VAL A 119 -23.73 6.35 16.19
C VAL A 119 -25.09 7.01 15.93
N ALA A 120 -26.14 6.60 16.64
CA ALA A 120 -27.47 7.22 16.50
C ALA A 120 -27.45 8.71 16.92
N LEU A 121 -26.74 9.05 17.99
CA LEU A 121 -26.58 10.45 18.42
C LEU A 121 -25.83 11.28 17.36
N LEU A 122 -24.75 10.75 16.79
CA LEU A 122 -23.99 11.40 15.73
C LEU A 122 -24.81 11.60 14.45
N CYS A 123 -25.69 10.64 14.13
CA CYS A 123 -26.65 10.77 13.04
C CYS A 123 -27.61 11.95 13.25
N LEU A 124 -28.09 12.19 14.48
CA LEU A 124 -28.88 13.38 14.80
C LEU A 124 -28.06 14.67 14.67
N PHE A 125 -26.76 14.64 15.00
CA PHE A 125 -25.87 15.77 14.76
C PHE A 125 -25.74 16.07 13.26
N ALA A 126 -25.59 15.04 12.42
CA ALA A 126 -25.55 15.17 10.97
C ALA A 126 -26.86 15.74 10.40
N VAL A 127 -28.02 15.31 10.91
CA VAL A 127 -29.33 15.90 10.53
C VAL A 127 -29.39 17.39 10.87
N ALA A 128 -28.89 17.81 12.05
CA ALA A 128 -28.77 19.23 12.37
C ALA A 128 -27.80 19.96 11.43
N GLY A 129 -26.72 19.30 11.00
CA GLY A 129 -25.79 19.77 9.97
C GLY A 129 -26.47 19.97 8.61
N ARG A 130 -27.22 18.98 8.13
CA ARG A 130 -28.05 18.99 6.91
C ARG A 130 -29.01 20.19 6.87
N HIS A 131 -29.66 20.50 8.00
CA HIS A 131 -30.50 21.71 8.12
C HIS A 131 -29.69 23.01 8.06
N THR A 132 -28.53 23.05 8.73
CA THR A 132 -27.65 24.22 8.79
C THR A 132 -27.06 24.55 7.42
N SER A 133 -26.57 23.54 6.69
CA SER A 133 -26.03 23.67 5.33
C SER A 133 -27.08 24.25 4.39
N ARG A 134 -28.29 23.67 4.36
CA ARG A 134 -29.41 24.17 3.52
C ARG A 134 -29.78 25.62 3.83
N LEU A 135 -29.77 26.00 5.11
CA LEU A 135 -30.03 27.38 5.54
C LEU A 135 -28.91 28.33 5.11
N ALA A 136 -27.65 27.95 5.32
CA ALA A 136 -26.47 28.73 4.92
C ALA A 136 -26.45 28.96 3.40
N SER A 137 -26.73 27.93 2.60
CA SER A 137 -26.89 28.08 1.16
C SER A 137 -28.01 29.07 0.82
N ARG A 138 -29.19 28.99 1.46
CA ARG A 138 -30.32 29.89 1.12
C ARG A 138 -30.12 31.35 1.53
N THR A 139 -29.43 31.60 2.64
CA THR A 139 -29.40 32.92 3.30
C THR A 139 -28.04 33.61 3.28
N GLY A 140 -26.97 32.90 2.95
CA GLY A 140 -25.59 33.41 3.09
C GLY A 140 -25.14 33.61 4.54
N ALA A 141 -25.94 33.16 5.53
CA ALA A 141 -25.62 33.28 6.95
C ALA A 141 -24.48 32.33 7.37
N LYS A 142 -23.65 32.75 8.33
CA LYS A 142 -22.49 31.98 8.79
C LYS A 142 -22.93 30.85 9.73
N ALA A 143 -22.64 29.61 9.34
CA ALA A 143 -23.25 28.39 9.87
C ALA A 143 -23.23 28.21 11.41
N ALA A 144 -22.14 28.57 12.11
CA ALA A 144 -21.88 28.05 13.45
C ALA A 144 -22.94 28.42 14.52
N THR A 145 -23.52 29.62 14.48
CA THR A 145 -24.61 30.01 15.41
C THR A 145 -25.98 29.44 15.01
N ALA A 146 -26.14 29.02 13.76
CA ALA A 146 -27.37 28.45 13.23
C ALA A 146 -27.52 26.94 13.50
N PHE A 147 -26.46 26.26 13.95
CA PHE A 147 -26.47 24.81 14.20
C PHE A 147 -27.16 24.39 15.50
N TYR A 148 -26.90 25.11 16.60
CA TYR A 148 -27.32 24.67 17.94
C TYR A 148 -28.83 24.77 18.19
N LEU A 149 -29.52 25.72 17.54
CA LEU A 149 -30.97 25.86 17.68
C LEU A 149 -31.72 24.66 17.07
N PRO A 150 -31.52 24.28 15.79
CA PRO A 150 -32.05 23.03 15.23
C PRO A 150 -31.70 21.81 16.08
N LEU A 151 -30.47 21.72 16.57
CA LEU A 151 -30.05 20.61 17.42
C LEU A 151 -30.84 20.55 18.73
N SER A 152 -31.04 21.68 19.41
CA SER A 152 -31.82 21.73 20.66
C SER A 152 -33.28 21.34 20.48
N ILE A 153 -33.86 21.67 19.32
CA ILE A 153 -35.23 21.28 18.95
C ILE A 153 -35.28 19.78 18.63
N LEU A 154 -34.33 19.29 17.84
CA LEU A 154 -34.26 17.88 17.44
C LEU A 154 -34.10 16.96 18.64
N LEU A 155 -33.27 17.34 19.63
CA LEU A 155 -33.02 16.55 20.84
C LEU A 155 -34.02 16.78 21.97
N GLY A 156 -35.05 17.61 21.79
CA GLY A 156 -36.03 17.90 22.84
C GLY A 156 -35.44 18.59 24.09
N ALA A 157 -34.25 19.19 24.01
CA ALA A 157 -33.55 19.76 25.17
C ALA A 157 -34.19 21.03 25.72
N GLY A 158 -35.05 21.68 24.93
CA GLY A 158 -35.64 22.99 25.24
C GLY A 158 -34.68 24.15 24.97
N GLN A 159 -35.22 25.32 24.63
CA GLN A 159 -34.41 26.49 24.26
C GLN A 159 -33.56 27.01 25.44
N ASP A 160 -34.05 26.88 26.67
CA ASP A 160 -33.37 27.34 27.88
C ASP A 160 -32.05 26.57 28.15
N ASN A 161 -31.95 25.33 27.68
CA ASN A 161 -30.76 24.47 27.84
C ASN A 161 -29.80 24.53 26.65
N ALA A 162 -30.09 25.32 25.61
CA ALA A 162 -29.30 25.36 24.37
C ALA A 162 -27.82 25.72 24.60
N LYS A 163 -27.52 26.61 25.56
CA LYS A 163 -26.14 26.97 25.93
C LYS A 163 -25.40 25.84 26.65
N ALA A 164 -26.08 25.10 27.52
CA ALA A 164 -25.50 23.96 28.22
C ALA A 164 -25.23 22.80 27.25
N LEU A 165 -26.14 22.60 26.29
CA LEU A 165 -25.98 21.65 25.19
C LEU A 165 -24.81 22.06 24.28
N GLU A 166 -24.71 23.34 23.89
CA GLU A 166 -23.56 23.86 23.12
C GLU A 166 -22.23 23.61 23.84
N ALA A 167 -22.15 23.87 25.14
CA ALA A 167 -20.95 23.63 25.93
C ALA A 167 -20.56 22.15 25.97
N SER A 168 -21.54 21.25 26.16
CA SER A 168 -21.31 19.79 26.19
C SER A 168 -20.93 19.27 24.81
N PHE A 169 -21.61 19.73 23.76
CA PHE A 169 -21.30 19.37 22.37
C PHE A 169 -19.86 19.74 21.99
N LYS A 170 -19.42 20.98 22.27
CA LYS A 170 -18.05 21.43 21.99
C LYS A 170 -16.98 20.64 22.75
N LYS A 171 -17.32 20.12 23.93
CA LYS A 171 -16.40 19.38 24.78
C LYS A 171 -16.27 17.92 24.35
N ASP A 172 -17.38 17.25 24.11
CA ASP A 172 -17.41 15.78 24.06
C ASP A 172 -17.58 15.22 22.62
N ALA A 173 -18.20 15.96 21.69
CA ALA A 173 -18.62 15.41 20.40
C ALA A 173 -17.48 14.92 19.51
N GLU A 174 -16.30 15.57 19.53
CA GLU A 174 -15.13 15.07 18.78
C GLU A 174 -14.71 13.67 19.23
N GLY A 175 -14.82 13.36 20.52
CA GLY A 175 -14.52 12.01 21.03
C GLY A 175 -15.50 10.95 20.52
N TYR A 176 -16.73 11.33 20.20
CA TYR A 176 -17.71 10.41 19.61
C TYR A 176 -17.38 10.10 18.15
N TRP A 177 -16.98 11.11 17.37
CA TRP A 177 -16.51 10.92 16.00
C TRP A 177 -15.23 10.07 15.97
N ASP A 178 -14.28 10.33 16.88
CA ASP A 178 -13.06 9.55 17.01
C ASP A 178 -13.36 8.07 17.35
N ALA A 179 -14.39 7.79 18.15
CA ALA A 179 -14.79 6.42 18.49
C ALA A 179 -15.33 5.63 17.29
N VAL A 180 -16.16 6.26 16.44
CA VAL A 180 -16.65 5.62 15.19
C VAL A 180 -15.49 5.40 14.22
N ARG A 181 -14.63 6.40 14.06
CA ARG A 181 -13.42 6.27 13.22
C ARG A 181 -12.56 5.10 13.70
N TYR A 182 -12.24 5.07 15.00
CA TYR A 182 -11.44 4.00 15.62
C TYR A 182 -12.06 2.61 15.39
N TRP A 183 -13.38 2.46 15.54
CA TRP A 183 -14.07 1.20 15.29
C TRP A 183 -13.97 0.74 13.83
N LEU A 184 -14.19 1.64 12.87
CA LEU A 184 -14.08 1.32 11.44
C LEU A 184 -12.64 1.02 11.03
N GLU A 185 -11.67 1.72 11.61
CA GLU A 185 -10.24 1.54 11.33
C GLU A 185 -9.67 0.26 11.97
N LEU A 186 -10.15 -0.14 13.15
CA LEU A 186 -9.82 -1.43 13.74
C LEU A 186 -10.22 -2.59 12.83
N ARG A 187 -11.35 -2.43 12.13
CA ARG A 187 -11.87 -3.42 11.18
C ARG A 187 -11.37 -3.20 9.74
N ASP A 188 -10.31 -2.39 9.57
CA ASP A 188 -9.70 -2.04 8.28
C ASP A 188 -10.71 -1.76 7.15
N GLY A 189 -11.82 -1.09 7.47
CA GLY A 189 -12.85 -0.73 6.49
C GLY A 189 -13.83 -1.85 6.07
N GLU A 190 -13.78 -3.05 6.66
CA GLU A 190 -14.63 -4.20 6.31
C GLU A 190 -16.15 -3.93 6.36
N VAL A 191 -16.56 -3.00 7.23
CA VAL A 191 -17.97 -2.60 7.38
C VAL A 191 -18.26 -1.18 6.92
N GLY A 192 -17.27 -0.53 6.31
CA GLY A 192 -17.33 0.86 5.84
C GLY A 192 -16.14 1.69 6.29
N LEU A 193 -15.92 2.80 5.58
CA LEU A 193 -14.91 3.81 5.86
C LEU A 193 -15.55 5.12 6.35
N PRO A 194 -14.89 5.87 7.24
CA PRO A 194 -15.43 7.14 7.74
C PRO A 194 -15.45 8.23 6.67
N VAL A 195 -16.50 9.06 6.66
CA VAL A 195 -16.63 10.20 5.73
C VAL A 195 -15.91 11.45 6.25
N GLY A 196 -14.85 11.84 5.53
CA GLY A 196 -14.21 13.16 5.59
C GLY A 196 -13.68 13.57 6.97
N ASP A 197 -12.95 14.68 7.01
CA ASP A 197 -12.58 15.36 8.25
C ASP A 197 -13.03 16.84 8.17
N ALA A 198 -12.92 17.57 9.28
CA ALA A 198 -13.20 19.00 9.29
C ALA A 198 -11.96 19.80 9.70
N LEU A 199 -11.54 20.72 8.82
CA LEU A 199 -10.40 21.61 9.02
C LEU A 199 -10.64 22.62 10.17
N ASN A 200 -11.75 23.36 10.11
CA ASN A 200 -12.10 24.42 11.07
C ASN A 200 -13.53 24.22 11.62
N GLN A 201 -13.88 24.95 12.68
CA GLN A 201 -15.22 24.92 13.32
C GLN A 201 -15.65 23.53 13.83
N ARG A 202 -14.71 22.69 14.27
CA ARG A 202 -15.01 21.43 14.95
C ARG A 202 -15.70 21.71 16.31
N PRO A 203 -16.71 20.90 16.70
CA PRO A 203 -17.20 19.68 16.06
C PRO A 203 -18.28 19.90 14.97
N VAL A 204 -18.78 21.13 14.78
CA VAL A 204 -19.88 21.43 13.82
C VAL A 204 -19.49 21.06 12.38
N GLY A 205 -18.24 21.30 11.98
CA GLY A 205 -17.73 20.93 10.66
C GLY A 205 -17.84 19.43 10.35
N LEU A 206 -17.67 18.55 11.35
CA LEU A 206 -17.79 17.10 11.19
C LEU A 206 -19.24 16.67 10.95
N ALA A 207 -20.19 17.30 11.64
CA ALA A 207 -21.60 17.07 11.41
C ALA A 207 -22.04 17.55 10.02
N LEU A 208 -21.48 18.66 9.54
CA LEU A 208 -21.73 19.15 8.18
C LEU A 208 -21.20 18.16 7.13
N SER A 209 -19.99 17.63 7.29
CA SER A 209 -19.36 16.78 6.27
C SER A 209 -20.14 15.51 5.93
N GLN A 210 -20.97 15.01 6.84
CA GLN A 210 -21.77 13.81 6.61
C GLN A 210 -22.85 13.98 5.52
N SER A 211 -23.33 15.22 5.29
CA SER A 211 -24.52 15.48 4.45
C SER A 211 -24.29 16.48 3.32
N LEU A 212 -23.05 16.96 3.16
CA LEU A 212 -22.75 18.04 2.23
C LEU A 212 -22.88 17.62 0.76
N LEU A 213 -22.39 16.45 0.38
CA LEU A 213 -22.37 15.97 -1.01
C LEU A 213 -23.29 14.76 -1.18
N GLY A 214 -24.35 14.95 -1.96
CA GLY A 214 -25.19 13.86 -2.43
C GLY A 214 -24.54 13.08 -3.58
N GLU A 215 -25.24 12.06 -4.05
CA GLU A 215 -24.76 11.19 -5.13
C GLU A 215 -24.50 11.96 -6.43
N SER A 216 -25.34 12.95 -6.74
CA SER A 216 -25.20 13.82 -7.93
C SER A 216 -23.93 14.67 -7.88
N GLU A 217 -23.59 15.25 -6.73
CA GLU A 217 -22.37 16.03 -6.56
C GLU A 217 -21.12 15.12 -6.58
N ARG A 218 -21.17 13.92 -5.98
CA ARG A 218 -20.06 12.97 -6.04
C ARG A 218 -19.76 12.52 -7.47
N ARG A 219 -20.78 12.28 -8.30
CA ARG A 219 -20.61 11.98 -9.73
C ARG A 219 -19.91 13.10 -10.50
N GLN A 220 -20.21 14.37 -10.18
CA GLN A 220 -19.49 15.52 -10.77
C GLN A 220 -18.03 15.60 -10.31
N LEU A 221 -17.72 15.19 -9.08
CA LEU A 221 -16.32 15.10 -8.61
C LEU A 221 -15.54 14.04 -9.39
N HIS A 222 -16.13 12.87 -9.66
CA HIS A 222 -15.47 11.84 -10.47
C HIS A 222 -15.13 12.34 -11.88
N GLN A 223 -16.05 13.08 -12.51
CA GLN A 223 -15.77 13.73 -13.80
C GLN A 223 -14.61 14.73 -13.69
N MET A 224 -14.59 15.54 -12.63
CA MET A 224 -13.50 16.49 -12.40
C MET A 224 -12.16 15.78 -12.22
N PHE A 225 -12.10 14.67 -11.46
CA PHE A 225 -10.88 13.89 -11.27
C PHE A 225 -10.35 13.34 -12.60
N GLU A 226 -11.24 12.88 -13.47
CA GLU A 226 -10.92 12.41 -14.81
C GLU A 226 -10.43 13.56 -15.71
N ASP A 227 -11.17 14.67 -15.80
CA ASP A 227 -10.82 15.82 -16.63
C ASP A 227 -9.45 16.41 -16.28
N MET A 228 -9.11 16.39 -14.98
CA MET A 228 -7.86 16.94 -14.44
C MET A 228 -6.73 15.90 -14.34
N GLY A 229 -6.97 14.64 -14.72
CA GLY A 229 -5.97 13.56 -14.66
C GLY A 229 -5.41 13.31 -13.25
N LEU A 230 -6.24 13.47 -12.22
CA LEU A 230 -5.77 13.45 -10.83
C LEU A 230 -5.42 12.04 -10.35
N THR A 231 -4.41 11.99 -9.47
CA THR A 231 -4.01 10.77 -8.76
C THR A 231 -3.56 11.06 -7.33
N MET A 232 -3.77 10.10 -6.42
CA MET A 232 -3.33 10.15 -5.02
C MET A 232 -1.93 9.58 -4.80
N ALA A 233 -1.32 8.98 -5.83
CA ALA A 233 0.01 8.37 -5.74
C ALA A 233 1.08 9.30 -5.11
N GLN A 234 0.90 10.62 -5.27
CA GLN A 234 1.85 11.66 -4.84
C GLN A 234 1.40 12.46 -3.59
N GLY A 235 0.36 12.02 -2.87
CA GLY A 235 -0.02 12.64 -1.60
C GLY A 235 -0.67 14.04 -1.70
N LEU A 236 -1.64 14.20 -2.62
CA LEU A 236 -2.40 15.44 -2.83
C LEU A 236 -3.18 15.86 -1.56
N SER A 237 -2.98 17.09 -1.10
CA SER A 237 -3.73 17.67 0.02
C SER A 237 -5.09 18.22 -0.41
N ALA A 238 -6.03 18.37 0.52
CA ALA A 238 -7.35 18.95 0.23
C ALA A 238 -7.25 20.40 -0.28
N GLY A 239 -6.26 21.17 0.19
CA GLY A 239 -5.99 22.52 -0.28
C GLY A 239 -5.55 22.57 -1.74
N GLU A 240 -4.67 21.66 -2.16
CA GLU A 240 -4.21 21.55 -3.55
C GLU A 240 -5.31 21.06 -4.48
N LEU A 241 -6.10 20.08 -4.03
CA LEU A 241 -7.30 19.64 -4.76
C LEU A 241 -8.26 20.82 -4.97
N GLY A 242 -8.37 21.72 -3.99
CA GLY A 242 -9.14 22.94 -4.10
C GLY A 242 -8.70 23.84 -5.25
N ILE A 243 -7.42 23.87 -5.62
CA ILE A 243 -6.93 24.66 -6.76
C ILE A 243 -7.46 24.10 -8.08
N TYR A 244 -7.39 22.77 -8.28
CA TYR A 244 -7.93 22.10 -9.46
C TYR A 244 -9.45 22.31 -9.56
N LEU A 245 -10.16 22.18 -8.43
CA LEU A 245 -11.61 22.30 -8.38
C LEU A 245 -12.10 23.74 -8.60
N ASP A 246 -11.45 24.74 -8.01
CA ASP A 246 -11.78 26.15 -8.24
C ASP A 246 -11.61 26.52 -9.73
N PHE A 247 -10.58 25.96 -10.39
CA PHE A 247 -10.42 26.09 -11.85
C PHE A 247 -11.53 25.38 -12.63
N TRP A 248 -11.78 24.10 -12.34
CA TRP A 248 -12.75 23.27 -13.08
C TRP A 248 -14.18 23.84 -13.02
N LEU A 249 -14.59 24.40 -11.87
CA LEU A 249 -15.90 25.04 -11.68
C LEU A 249 -16.12 26.28 -12.55
N ASP A 250 -15.03 26.92 -12.98
CA ASP A 250 -15.01 28.19 -13.71
C ASP A 250 -14.71 28.02 -15.20
N VAL A 251 -14.43 26.81 -15.68
CA VAL A 251 -14.31 26.53 -17.12
C VAL A 251 -15.69 26.68 -17.77
N ALA A 252 -15.78 27.49 -18.83
CA ALA A 252 -17.06 27.93 -19.41
C ALA A 252 -17.88 26.78 -20.00
N ASP A 253 -17.21 25.75 -20.51
CA ASP A 253 -17.84 24.61 -21.18
C ASP A 253 -18.18 23.46 -20.20
N THR A 254 -17.91 23.62 -18.89
CA THR A 254 -18.21 22.59 -17.89
C THR A 254 -19.66 22.71 -17.40
N GLU A 255 -20.47 21.66 -17.61
CA GLU A 255 -21.84 21.57 -17.08
C GLU A 255 -21.85 21.21 -15.59
N VAL A 256 -21.66 22.21 -14.73
CA VAL A 256 -21.71 22.05 -13.26
C VAL A 256 -23.09 22.44 -12.70
N SER A 257 -23.64 21.64 -11.78
CA SER A 257 -24.92 21.95 -11.13
C SER A 257 -24.88 23.28 -10.35
N PRO A 258 -25.99 24.06 -10.32
CA PRO A 258 -26.08 25.25 -9.49
C PRO A 258 -25.80 24.98 -8.01
N GLU A 259 -26.21 23.82 -7.52
CA GLU A 259 -26.01 23.34 -6.15
C GLU A 259 -24.52 23.16 -5.84
N MET A 260 -23.76 22.53 -6.75
CA MET A 260 -22.30 22.36 -6.64
C MET A 260 -21.60 23.73 -6.58
N LYS A 261 -21.89 24.65 -7.53
CA LYS A 261 -21.30 26.01 -7.50
C LYS A 261 -21.62 26.76 -6.20
N LYS A 262 -22.82 26.54 -5.66
CA LYS A 262 -23.28 27.19 -4.43
C LYS A 262 -22.60 26.63 -3.18
N LEU A 263 -22.39 25.32 -3.10
CA LEU A 263 -21.70 24.68 -1.98
C LEU A 263 -20.25 25.17 -1.87
N TRP A 264 -19.58 25.38 -3.00
CA TRP A 264 -18.20 25.87 -3.04
C TRP A 264 -18.05 27.39 -2.84
N SER A 265 -19.14 28.15 -2.84
CA SER A 265 -19.11 29.62 -2.74
C SER A 265 -18.75 30.17 -1.35
N THR A 266 -18.86 29.36 -0.29
CA THR A 266 -18.69 29.79 1.11
C THR A 266 -17.67 28.91 1.81
N SER A 267 -16.74 29.49 2.58
CA SER A 267 -15.69 28.74 3.28
C SER A 267 -16.23 27.70 4.27
N SER A 268 -17.38 27.97 4.92
CA SER A 268 -18.00 27.04 5.88
C SER A 268 -18.48 25.72 5.27
N THR A 269 -18.68 25.67 3.95
CA THR A 269 -19.09 24.47 3.21
C THR A 269 -17.98 23.98 2.28
N ARG A 270 -17.15 24.89 1.75
CA ARG A 270 -15.98 24.57 0.91
C ARG A 270 -14.95 23.73 1.65
N ASP A 271 -14.51 24.13 2.85
CA ASP A 271 -13.41 23.44 3.53
C ASP A 271 -13.77 21.97 3.88
N PRO A 272 -14.95 21.67 4.49
CA PRO A 272 -15.36 20.28 4.69
C PRO A 272 -15.65 19.56 3.36
N GLY A 273 -16.14 20.26 2.34
CA GLY A 273 -16.37 19.70 1.01
C GLY A 273 -15.08 19.22 0.32
N LEU A 274 -13.96 19.92 0.50
CA LEU A 274 -12.66 19.51 -0.03
C LEU A 274 -12.10 18.26 0.66
N GLU A 275 -12.33 18.10 1.96
CA GLU A 275 -11.94 16.87 2.66
C GLU A 275 -12.77 15.67 2.17
N ILE A 276 -14.07 15.84 1.93
CA ILE A 276 -14.91 14.78 1.33
C ILE A 276 -14.43 14.46 -0.08
N ALA A 277 -14.14 15.48 -0.90
CA ALA A 277 -13.63 15.28 -2.26
C ALA A 277 -12.30 14.51 -2.27
N ARG A 278 -11.41 14.80 -1.32
CA ARG A 278 -10.15 14.06 -1.15
C ARG A 278 -10.38 12.60 -0.77
N SER A 279 -11.27 12.33 0.20
CA SER A 279 -11.64 10.95 0.55
C SER A 279 -12.28 10.20 -0.64
N GLU A 280 -13.13 10.88 -1.41
CA GLU A 280 -13.77 10.30 -2.60
C GLU A 280 -12.76 10.00 -3.71
N LEU A 281 -11.73 10.86 -3.90
CA LEU A 281 -10.64 10.60 -4.85
C LEU A 281 -9.84 9.33 -4.49
N ILE A 282 -9.49 9.15 -3.21
CA ILE A 282 -8.81 7.93 -2.73
C ILE A 282 -9.65 6.68 -3.03
N ARG A 283 -10.96 6.73 -2.77
CA ARG A 283 -11.89 5.63 -3.08
C ARG A 283 -12.00 5.38 -4.58
N TRP A 284 -12.19 6.44 -5.36
CA TRP A 284 -12.40 6.39 -6.81
C TRP A 284 -11.23 5.76 -7.56
N GLU A 285 -10.00 5.99 -7.11
CA GLU A 285 -8.83 5.33 -7.71
C GLU A 285 -8.73 3.83 -7.41
N ARG A 286 -9.24 3.37 -6.26
CA ARG A 286 -9.17 1.97 -5.82
C ARG A 286 -10.30 1.10 -6.40
N SER A 287 -11.51 1.64 -6.52
CA SER A 287 -12.68 0.88 -6.96
C SER A 287 -12.86 0.95 -8.48
N ARG A 288 -12.68 -0.18 -9.15
CA ARG A 288 -12.97 -0.29 -10.60
C ARG A 288 -14.46 -0.48 -10.91
N GLU A 289 -15.30 -0.75 -9.89
CA GLU A 289 -16.64 -1.32 -10.11
C GLU A 289 -17.73 -0.68 -9.23
N SER A 290 -17.60 -0.66 -7.90
CA SER A 290 -18.59 0.00 -7.02
C SER A 290 -18.62 1.52 -7.13
N ALA A 291 -17.53 2.15 -7.60
CA ALA A 291 -17.53 3.57 -7.97
C ALA A 291 -18.63 3.91 -9.00
N GLY A 292 -19.04 2.92 -9.80
CA GLY A 292 -19.78 3.11 -11.03
C GLY A 292 -18.85 3.54 -12.17
N GLY A 293 -19.07 3.02 -13.37
CA GLY A 293 -18.50 3.64 -14.55
C GLY A 293 -19.06 5.06 -14.70
N PRO A 294 -18.27 6.07 -15.10
CA PRO A 294 -18.79 7.40 -15.34
C PRO A 294 -19.91 7.31 -16.38
N VAL A 295 -21.14 7.67 -16.00
CA VAL A 295 -22.16 7.99 -17.00
C VAL A 295 -21.73 9.33 -17.58
N PRO A 296 -21.39 9.41 -18.88
CA PRO A 296 -20.82 10.61 -19.44
C PRO A 296 -21.80 11.77 -19.27
N VAL A 297 -21.42 12.77 -18.48
CA VAL A 297 -21.96 14.11 -18.64
C VAL A 297 -21.48 14.59 -20.01
N ARG A 298 -22.37 15.19 -20.80
CA ARG A 298 -22.08 15.52 -22.19
C ARG A 298 -20.91 16.50 -22.27
N ARG A 299 -19.79 16.02 -22.83
CA ARG A 299 -18.68 16.75 -23.45
C ARG A 299 -18.03 17.85 -22.60
N SER A 300 -16.86 17.55 -22.06
CA SER A 300 -15.79 18.56 -22.05
C SER A 300 -15.28 18.74 -23.49
N ALA A 301 -15.09 19.97 -23.95
CA ALA A 301 -14.54 20.25 -25.28
C ALA A 301 -13.07 19.78 -25.45
N THR A 302 -12.41 19.38 -24.36
CA THR A 302 -10.98 19.03 -24.33
C THR A 302 -10.68 17.54 -24.18
N SER A 303 -11.62 16.71 -23.73
CA SER A 303 -11.43 15.25 -23.62
C SER A 303 -12.12 14.51 -24.78
N ARG A 304 -11.34 13.71 -25.53
CA ARG A 304 -11.91 12.75 -26.46
C ARG A 304 -12.35 11.52 -25.66
N PRO A 305 -13.61 11.07 -25.76
CA PRO A 305 -14.06 9.89 -25.04
C PRO A 305 -13.14 8.70 -25.32
N GLY A 306 -12.57 8.11 -24.26
CA GLY A 306 -11.72 6.92 -24.34
C GLY A 306 -10.22 7.16 -24.57
N GLU A 307 -9.75 8.40 -24.78
CA GLU A 307 -8.31 8.68 -24.95
C GLU A 307 -7.69 9.22 -23.65
N HIS A 308 -6.70 8.49 -23.11
CA HIS A 308 -6.07 8.71 -21.80
C HIS A 308 -4.56 8.92 -21.92
N SER A 309 -3.90 9.39 -20.84
CA SER A 309 -2.44 9.52 -20.80
C SER A 309 -1.78 8.22 -20.32
N ALA A 310 -0.69 7.83 -20.99
CA ALA A 310 0.28 6.88 -20.44
C ALA A 310 1.42 7.65 -19.74
N SER A 311 2.00 7.06 -18.70
CA SER A 311 3.16 7.62 -18.00
C SER A 311 4.37 6.72 -18.17
N LEU A 312 5.56 7.31 -18.14
CA LEU A 312 6.82 6.56 -18.08
C LEU A 312 7.10 6.12 -16.64
N THR A 313 7.85 5.05 -16.47
CA THR A 313 8.38 4.60 -15.19
C THR A 313 9.90 4.53 -15.20
N LEU A 314 10.48 4.66 -14.01
CA LEU A 314 11.90 4.51 -13.74
C LEU A 314 12.07 3.78 -12.40
N VAL A 315 12.82 2.68 -12.39
CA VAL A 315 13.11 1.89 -11.18
C VAL A 315 14.62 1.73 -11.01
N ASP A 316 15.05 1.56 -9.77
CA ASP A 316 16.38 1.05 -9.48
C ASP A 316 16.39 -0.46 -9.72
N SER A 317 17.40 -0.92 -10.43
CA SER A 317 17.59 -2.31 -10.81
C SER A 317 19.08 -2.62 -10.73
N VAL A 318 19.45 -3.89 -10.82
CA VAL A 318 20.84 -4.32 -10.93
C VAL A 318 21.05 -5.02 -12.26
N ASP A 319 22.22 -4.84 -12.85
CA ASP A 319 22.63 -5.71 -13.95
C ASP A 319 22.95 -7.11 -13.43
N TYR A 320 23.26 -8.04 -14.35
CA TYR A 320 23.51 -9.43 -13.99
C TYR A 320 24.71 -9.61 -13.05
N VAL A 321 25.67 -8.69 -13.08
CA VAL A 321 26.89 -8.70 -12.24
C VAL A 321 26.67 -7.90 -10.95
N GLY A 322 25.44 -7.42 -10.70
CA GLY A 322 25.08 -6.68 -9.50
C GLY A 322 25.35 -5.17 -9.57
N ASN A 323 25.72 -4.61 -10.72
CA ASN A 323 25.93 -3.16 -10.82
C ASN A 323 24.58 -2.43 -10.83
N PRO A 324 24.41 -1.36 -10.04
CA PRO A 324 23.19 -0.55 -10.07
C PRO A 324 22.93 0.07 -11.45
N GLN A 325 21.70 -0.01 -11.91
CA GLN A 325 21.23 0.57 -13.16
C GLN A 325 19.78 1.08 -13.05
N PHE A 326 19.43 2.05 -13.89
CA PHE A 326 18.08 2.56 -14.02
C PHE A 326 17.34 1.79 -15.12
N GLU A 327 16.23 1.16 -14.76
CA GLU A 327 15.36 0.47 -15.71
C GLU A 327 14.14 1.33 -16.03
N PHE A 328 13.91 1.57 -17.33
CA PHE A 328 12.78 2.35 -17.83
C PHE A 328 11.58 1.45 -18.10
N GLY A 329 10.39 2.03 -18.06
CA GLY A 329 9.16 1.35 -18.45
C GLY A 329 8.01 2.33 -18.70
N PHE A 330 6.79 1.81 -18.75
CA PHE A 330 5.59 2.63 -18.83
C PHE A 330 4.43 2.02 -18.05
N VAL A 331 3.48 2.87 -17.67
CA VAL A 331 2.25 2.52 -16.97
C VAL A 331 1.01 3.16 -17.59
N VAL A 332 -0.12 2.51 -17.35
CA VAL A 332 -1.47 3.03 -17.58
C VAL A 332 -2.29 2.92 -16.29
N PRO A 333 -3.26 3.80 -16.06
CA PRO A 333 -4.13 3.70 -14.88
C PRO A 333 -4.98 2.42 -14.92
N LYS A 334 -4.88 1.59 -13.88
CA LYS A 334 -5.59 0.30 -13.75
C LYS A 334 -7.11 0.45 -13.88
N ARG A 335 -7.66 1.59 -13.47
CA ARG A 335 -9.11 1.89 -13.52
C ARG A 335 -9.72 1.82 -14.92
N TYR A 336 -8.92 2.04 -15.98
CA TYR A 336 -9.39 1.97 -17.37
C TYR A 336 -9.21 0.58 -18.01
N MET A 337 -8.73 -0.40 -17.24
CA MET A 337 -8.32 -1.69 -17.75
C MET A 337 -9.26 -2.80 -17.27
N ALA A 338 -9.87 -3.51 -18.24
CA ALA A 338 -10.71 -4.69 -17.96
C ALA A 338 -9.85 -5.94 -17.67
N ASP A 339 -8.75 -6.07 -18.40
CA ASP A 339 -7.72 -7.11 -18.26
C ASP A 339 -6.34 -6.45 -18.25
N ARG A 340 -5.26 -7.23 -18.25
CA ARG A 340 -3.87 -6.75 -18.19
C ARG A 340 -3.17 -6.73 -19.56
N ASP A 341 -3.87 -7.10 -20.63
CA ASP A 341 -3.36 -7.04 -22.01
C ASP A 341 -3.61 -5.69 -22.68
N VAL A 342 -2.61 -5.14 -23.37
CA VAL A 342 -2.73 -3.95 -24.23
C VAL A 342 -2.04 -4.17 -25.58
N GLU A 343 -2.55 -3.54 -26.63
CA GLU A 343 -1.92 -3.51 -27.95
C GLU A 343 -1.03 -2.28 -28.09
N LEU A 344 0.28 -2.50 -28.20
CA LEU A 344 1.31 -1.49 -28.41
C LEU A 344 1.53 -1.24 -29.91
N GLU A 345 1.41 0.01 -30.35
CA GLU A 345 1.76 0.41 -31.71
C GLU A 345 3.28 0.51 -31.88
N THR A 346 3.84 -0.21 -32.86
CA THR A 346 5.27 -0.14 -33.23
C THR A 346 5.43 0.14 -34.71
N THR A 347 6.62 0.55 -35.13
CA THR A 347 6.96 0.73 -36.56
C THR A 347 6.86 -0.56 -37.39
N ALA A 348 6.95 -1.74 -36.75
CA ALA A 348 6.79 -3.05 -37.38
C ALA A 348 5.32 -3.55 -37.36
N GLY A 349 4.39 -2.79 -36.77
CA GLY A 349 2.99 -3.14 -36.56
C GLY A 349 2.63 -3.34 -35.08
N PRO A 350 1.34 -3.54 -34.77
CA PRO A 350 0.87 -3.72 -33.39
C PRO A 350 1.46 -4.97 -32.71
N ARG A 351 1.74 -4.87 -31.41
CA ARG A 351 2.25 -5.95 -30.56
C ARG A 351 1.43 -6.00 -29.28
N SER A 352 0.86 -7.16 -28.96
CA SER A 352 0.24 -7.38 -27.66
C SER A 352 1.31 -7.43 -26.55
N VAL A 353 1.10 -6.68 -25.46
CA VAL A 353 1.96 -6.66 -24.26
C VAL A 353 1.12 -6.85 -22.99
N PHE A 354 1.70 -7.57 -22.02
CA PHE A 354 1.05 -7.90 -20.76
C PHE A 354 1.58 -7.02 -19.63
N LEU A 355 0.70 -6.37 -18.88
CA LEU A 355 1.07 -5.44 -17.82
C LEU A 355 0.98 -6.08 -16.43
N SER A 356 1.93 -5.75 -15.56
CA SER A 356 1.99 -6.14 -14.15
C SER A 356 1.47 -5.03 -13.24
N TYR A 357 1.12 -5.36 -11.99
CA TYR A 357 0.68 -4.33 -11.03
C TYR A 357 1.86 -3.45 -10.61
N ILE A 358 1.64 -2.13 -10.55
CA ILE A 358 2.56 -1.19 -9.94
C ILE A 358 1.77 -0.38 -8.92
N GLY A 359 2.07 -0.65 -7.63
CA GLY A 359 1.23 -0.19 -6.53
C GLY A 359 -0.24 -0.61 -6.69
N ASP A 360 -1.15 0.21 -6.18
CA ASP A 360 -2.60 -0.06 -6.25
C ASP A 360 -3.29 0.56 -7.50
N ALA A 361 -2.70 1.63 -8.07
CA ALA A 361 -3.37 2.48 -9.05
C ALA A 361 -2.98 2.20 -10.51
N TYR A 362 -1.85 1.53 -10.75
CA TYR A 362 -1.27 1.41 -12.09
C TYR A 362 -1.06 -0.05 -12.52
N LEU A 363 -1.09 -0.23 -13.84
CA LEU A 363 -0.59 -1.41 -14.54
C LEU A 363 0.58 -0.96 -15.42
N GLY A 364 1.71 -1.67 -15.38
CA GLY A 364 2.89 -1.29 -16.13
C GLY A 364 3.76 -2.45 -16.59
N ILE A 365 4.75 -2.14 -17.39
CA ILE A 365 5.74 -3.09 -17.91
C ILE A 365 7.08 -2.38 -18.09
N SER A 366 8.18 -3.08 -17.85
CA SER A 366 9.50 -2.55 -18.13
C SER A 366 9.80 -2.53 -19.64
N ALA A 367 10.66 -1.61 -20.07
CA ALA A 367 11.12 -1.51 -21.45
C ALA A 367 11.82 -2.80 -21.89
N TYR A 368 12.57 -3.43 -20.98
CA TYR A 368 13.19 -4.73 -21.20
C TYR A 368 12.14 -5.80 -21.54
N SER A 369 11.12 -5.95 -20.68
CA SER A 369 10.04 -6.93 -20.87
C SER A 369 9.20 -6.61 -22.11
N ALA A 370 8.98 -5.32 -22.40
CA ALA A 370 8.29 -4.86 -23.60
C ALA A 370 9.13 -4.97 -24.89
N ARG A 371 10.41 -5.38 -24.80
CA ARG A 371 11.38 -5.41 -25.91
C ARG A 371 11.56 -4.06 -26.61
N ILE A 372 11.45 -2.97 -25.86
CA ILE A 372 11.60 -1.59 -26.34
C ILE A 372 12.99 -1.08 -25.93
N ASP A 373 13.68 -0.42 -26.85
CA ASP A 373 14.89 0.31 -26.46
C ASP A 373 14.52 1.58 -25.65
N PRO A 374 15.12 1.82 -24.46
CA PRO A 374 14.81 3.00 -23.67
C PRO A 374 14.93 4.32 -24.43
N GLN A 375 15.87 4.43 -25.40
CA GLN A 375 15.97 5.60 -26.26
C GLN A 375 14.74 5.76 -27.15
N SER A 376 14.20 4.66 -27.70
CA SER A 376 12.94 4.67 -28.46
C SER A 376 11.75 5.06 -27.58
N LEU A 377 11.71 4.61 -26.33
CA LEU A 377 10.66 4.99 -25.38
C LEU A 377 10.66 6.49 -25.05
N LEU A 378 11.84 7.09 -24.91
CA LEU A 378 12.00 8.51 -24.60
C LEU A 378 11.70 9.42 -25.80
N LEU A 379 12.17 9.04 -26.99
CA LEU A 379 12.09 9.83 -28.23
C LEU A 379 10.80 9.61 -29.04
N GLY A 380 10.21 8.41 -28.96
CA GLY A 380 9.03 8.02 -29.71
C GLY A 380 7.71 8.42 -29.05
N GLU A 381 6.63 8.27 -29.81
CA GLU A 381 5.26 8.41 -29.32
C GLU A 381 4.74 7.03 -28.86
N LEU A 382 4.43 6.91 -27.57
CA LEU A 382 3.84 5.70 -27.01
C LEU A 382 2.34 5.74 -27.28
N ARG A 383 1.82 4.75 -28.03
CA ARG A 383 0.41 4.59 -28.35
C ARG A 383 -0.03 3.17 -27.99
N LEU A 384 -1.01 3.07 -27.11
CA LEU A 384 -1.56 1.81 -26.61
C LEU A 384 -3.07 1.78 -26.87
N SER A 385 -3.62 0.58 -27.09
CA SER A 385 -5.07 0.36 -27.16
C SER A 385 -5.51 -0.83 -26.32
N ALA A 386 -6.63 -0.66 -25.60
CA ALA A 386 -7.23 -1.63 -24.69
C ALA A 386 -8.75 -1.57 -24.80
N GLY A 387 -9.33 -2.37 -25.70
CA GLY A 387 -10.77 -2.36 -25.96
C GLY A 387 -11.26 -0.98 -26.43
N ALA A 388 -12.10 -0.33 -25.61
CA ALA A 388 -12.64 1.01 -25.91
C ALA A 388 -11.72 2.17 -25.48
N HIS A 389 -10.60 1.87 -24.83
CA HIS A 389 -9.67 2.86 -24.32
C HIS A 389 -8.39 2.88 -25.15
N SER A 390 -7.82 4.07 -25.33
CA SER A 390 -6.50 4.29 -25.89
C SER A 390 -5.65 5.12 -24.95
N PHE A 391 -4.35 4.89 -24.93
CA PHE A 391 -3.40 5.65 -24.11
C PHE A 391 -2.30 6.22 -24.99
N ARG A 392 -1.94 7.48 -24.72
CA ARG A 392 -0.91 8.19 -25.48
C ARG A 392 0.09 8.89 -24.57
N ARG A 393 1.37 8.87 -24.97
CA ARG A 393 2.41 9.76 -24.42
C ARG A 393 3.30 10.29 -25.54
N SER A 394 3.46 11.60 -25.57
CA SER A 394 4.35 12.30 -26.51
C SER A 394 5.70 12.64 -25.85
N PRO A 395 6.80 12.69 -26.62
CA PRO A 395 8.13 13.00 -26.11
C PRO A 395 8.31 14.46 -25.68
N ARG A 396 9.11 14.67 -24.62
CA ARG A 396 9.42 15.97 -23.99
C ARG A 396 10.89 16.05 -23.59
N PRO A 397 11.54 17.23 -23.62
CA PRO A 397 12.97 17.38 -23.31
C PRO A 397 13.30 17.29 -21.81
N VAL A 398 12.32 17.52 -20.95
CA VAL A 398 12.40 17.38 -19.49
C VAL A 398 11.25 16.47 -19.06
N VAL A 399 11.56 15.45 -18.26
CA VAL A 399 10.58 14.53 -17.69
C VAL A 399 10.79 14.47 -16.19
N VAL A 400 9.78 14.88 -15.44
CA VAL A 400 9.76 14.76 -13.98
C VAL A 400 9.16 13.42 -13.64
N PHE A 401 9.83 12.64 -12.79
CA PHE A 401 9.30 11.43 -12.19
C PHE A 401 9.13 11.63 -10.69
N ALA A 402 7.98 11.26 -10.16
CA ALA A 402 7.70 11.27 -8.73
C ALA A 402 7.62 9.83 -8.22
N LYS A 403 8.20 9.56 -7.04
CA LYS A 403 8.14 8.22 -6.43
C LYS A 403 6.70 7.86 -6.10
N ASP A 404 6.26 6.66 -6.48
CA ASP A 404 4.96 6.16 -6.07
C ASP A 404 4.95 5.90 -4.55
N GLY A 405 3.81 6.12 -3.92
CA GLY A 405 3.69 5.95 -2.49
C GLY A 405 3.60 4.49 -2.03
N PHE A 406 3.33 3.54 -2.93
CA PHE A 406 3.04 2.13 -2.61
C PHE A 406 4.01 1.15 -3.29
N SER A 407 4.95 1.65 -4.08
CA SER A 407 5.98 0.88 -4.77
C SER A 407 7.28 1.67 -4.82
N ASP A 408 8.39 1.00 -5.10
CA ASP A 408 9.69 1.65 -5.31
C ASP A 408 9.84 2.28 -6.72
N THR A 409 8.75 2.32 -7.51
CA THR A 409 8.72 2.92 -8.85
C THR A 409 8.59 4.43 -8.82
N TYR A 410 9.36 5.12 -9.67
CA TYR A 410 9.12 6.51 -10.04
C TYR A 410 8.25 6.61 -11.29
N ILE A 411 7.15 7.35 -11.23
CA ILE A 411 6.18 7.54 -12.33
C ILE A 411 6.29 8.96 -12.86
N SER A 412 6.26 9.13 -14.19
CA SER A 412 6.34 10.46 -14.81
C SER A 412 5.09 11.30 -14.53
N VAL A 413 5.30 12.58 -14.20
CA VAL A 413 4.27 13.54 -13.81
C VAL A 413 4.38 14.85 -14.60
N ASP A 414 3.28 15.60 -14.69
CA ASP A 414 3.28 16.91 -15.36
C ASP A 414 3.89 18.01 -14.48
N HIS A 415 3.77 17.91 -13.15
CA HIS A 415 4.31 18.88 -12.19
C HIS A 415 4.99 18.19 -11.03
N ILE A 416 6.09 18.77 -10.56
CA ILE A 416 6.85 18.25 -9.42
C ILE A 416 6.05 18.40 -8.12
N PRO A 417 5.77 17.29 -7.41
CA PRO A 417 5.14 17.36 -6.09
C PRO A 417 6.10 17.98 -5.07
N ALA A 418 5.56 18.83 -4.20
CA ALA A 418 6.34 19.52 -3.17
C ALA A 418 6.77 18.57 -2.04
N ALA A 419 8.05 18.67 -1.63
CA ALA A 419 8.70 17.86 -0.61
C ALA A 419 8.45 16.35 -0.77
N TRP A 420 8.44 15.91 -2.02
CA TRP A 420 8.23 14.52 -2.40
C TRP A 420 9.44 14.00 -3.17
N PRO A 421 9.87 12.73 -2.97
CA PRO A 421 11.01 12.17 -3.70
C PRO A 421 10.75 12.13 -5.20
N CYS A 422 11.63 12.78 -5.96
CA CYS A 422 11.53 12.90 -7.41
C CYS A 422 12.87 12.60 -8.08
N ARG A 423 12.78 12.28 -9.37
CA ARG A 423 13.90 12.19 -10.31
C ARG A 423 13.57 13.07 -11.51
N VAL A 424 14.55 13.79 -12.04
CA VAL A 424 14.33 14.67 -13.20
C VAL A 424 15.26 14.27 -14.31
N LEU A 425 14.69 13.69 -15.36
CA LEU A 425 15.42 13.32 -16.57
C LEU A 425 15.43 14.51 -17.53
N VAL A 426 16.60 14.88 -18.00
CA VAL A 426 16.83 16.06 -18.85
C VAL A 426 17.62 15.61 -20.07
N ARG A 427 17.24 16.10 -21.24
CA ARG A 427 18.05 15.92 -22.45
C ARG A 427 19.45 16.49 -22.22
N ASP A 428 20.47 15.77 -22.67
CA ASP A 428 21.87 16.17 -22.53
C ASP A 428 22.21 17.35 -23.45
N ASP A 429 21.84 18.54 -22.99
CA ASP A 429 21.99 19.84 -23.62
C ASP A 429 22.48 20.82 -22.55
N GLU A 430 23.51 21.59 -22.87
CA GLU A 430 24.24 22.41 -21.88
C GLU A 430 23.34 23.47 -21.23
N ASP A 431 22.48 24.12 -22.02
CA ASP A 431 21.54 25.14 -21.53
C ASP A 431 20.46 24.53 -20.64
N LEU A 432 19.91 23.37 -21.03
CA LEU A 432 18.90 22.66 -20.24
C LEU A 432 19.46 22.13 -18.92
N ILE A 433 20.67 21.56 -18.92
CA ILE A 433 21.33 21.06 -17.70
C ILE A 433 21.67 22.21 -16.76
N ALA A 434 22.24 23.31 -17.29
CA ALA A 434 22.57 24.49 -16.49
C ALA A 434 21.31 25.14 -15.90
N GLY A 435 20.24 25.27 -16.70
CA GLY A 435 18.94 25.78 -16.24
C GLY A 435 18.32 24.92 -15.15
N MET A 436 18.30 23.59 -15.34
CA MET A 436 17.80 22.66 -14.32
C MET A 436 18.58 22.76 -13.02
N ARG A 437 19.92 22.78 -13.09
CA ARG A 437 20.79 22.91 -11.90
C ARG A 437 20.49 24.20 -11.13
N ALA A 438 20.36 25.32 -11.82
CA ALA A 438 20.03 26.60 -11.18
C ALA A 438 18.66 26.57 -10.48
N ILE A 439 17.65 25.92 -11.07
CA ILE A 439 16.33 25.74 -10.45
C ILE A 439 16.43 24.90 -9.17
N LEU A 440 17.19 23.79 -9.22
CA LEU A 440 17.33 22.89 -8.08
C LEU A 440 18.14 23.51 -6.94
N GLU A 441 19.23 24.21 -7.25
CA GLU A 441 20.04 24.93 -6.25
C GLU A 441 19.25 26.05 -5.56
N ASP A 442 18.27 26.65 -6.23
CA ASP A 442 17.40 27.67 -5.64
C ASP A 442 16.28 27.06 -4.77
N SER A 443 15.67 25.93 -5.17
CA SER A 443 14.37 25.51 -4.61
C SER A 443 14.31 24.11 -4.01
N ALA A 444 15.30 23.26 -4.24
CA ALA A 444 15.31 21.86 -3.81
C ALA A 444 16.20 21.60 -2.58
N SER A 445 16.07 20.41 -1.98
CA SER A 445 17.04 19.90 -1.01
C SER A 445 18.42 19.78 -1.66
N PRO A 446 19.53 20.11 -0.98
CA PRO A 446 20.88 20.00 -1.53
C PRO A 446 21.36 18.55 -1.78
N ASP A 447 20.61 17.54 -1.34
CA ASP A 447 21.03 16.13 -1.41
C ASP A 447 20.88 15.49 -2.80
N PHE A 448 20.39 16.24 -3.79
CA PHE A 448 20.26 15.71 -5.14
C PHE A 448 21.63 15.41 -5.76
N THR A 449 21.69 14.35 -6.57
CA THR A 449 22.91 13.96 -7.30
C THR A 449 22.69 14.05 -8.80
N PHE A 450 23.78 14.23 -9.56
CA PHE A 450 23.75 14.29 -11.01
C PHE A 450 24.36 13.02 -11.61
N ARG A 451 23.64 12.36 -12.51
CA ARG A 451 24.09 11.19 -13.26
C ARG A 451 24.23 11.56 -14.75
N PRO A 452 25.43 11.43 -15.34
CA PRO A 452 25.65 11.78 -16.74
C PRO A 452 25.04 10.74 -17.69
N ALA A 453 24.83 11.14 -18.95
CA ALA A 453 24.31 10.26 -19.99
C ALA A 453 25.20 9.02 -20.20
N GLY A 454 24.57 7.91 -20.63
CA GLY A 454 25.27 6.65 -20.89
C GLY A 454 25.75 5.88 -19.65
N THR A 455 25.46 6.35 -18.43
CA THR A 455 25.88 5.69 -17.18
C THR A 455 24.71 4.98 -16.49
N ALA A 456 24.99 3.85 -15.81
CA ALA A 456 24.02 3.12 -14.99
C ALA A 456 22.68 2.87 -15.71
N GLY A 457 22.70 2.42 -16.96
CA GLY A 457 21.47 2.16 -17.75
C GLY A 457 20.80 3.39 -18.38
N LEU A 458 21.29 4.62 -18.15
CA LEU A 458 20.79 5.82 -18.83
C LEU A 458 21.11 5.81 -20.32
N PRO A 459 20.15 6.14 -21.21
CA PRO A 459 20.42 6.24 -22.64
C PRO A 459 21.39 7.38 -22.98
N GLU A 460 22.13 7.21 -24.07
CA GLU A 460 22.92 8.29 -24.67
C GLU A 460 22.05 9.52 -24.98
N GLY A 461 22.56 10.70 -24.64
CA GLY A 461 21.84 11.98 -24.82
C GLY A 461 20.81 12.32 -23.73
N TRP A 462 20.79 11.60 -22.61
CA TRP A 462 19.90 11.86 -21.48
C TRP A 462 20.64 11.81 -20.14
N ALA A 463 20.57 12.89 -19.36
CA ALA A 463 21.12 12.97 -18.01
C ALA A 463 20.00 12.94 -16.96
N LEU A 464 20.33 12.56 -15.73
CA LEU A 464 19.38 12.42 -14.63
C LEU A 464 19.84 13.23 -13.41
N PHE A 465 18.91 14.00 -12.83
CA PHE A 465 19.04 14.49 -11.46
C PHE A 465 18.26 13.55 -10.55
N ASP A 466 18.97 12.87 -9.65
CA ASP A 466 18.44 11.88 -8.73
C ASP A 466 18.33 12.44 -7.31
N GLY A 467 17.40 11.93 -6.50
CA GLY A 467 17.18 12.42 -5.13
C GLY A 467 16.61 13.85 -5.05
N VAL A 468 15.91 14.31 -6.09
CA VAL A 468 15.35 15.67 -6.15
C VAL A 468 14.15 15.80 -5.22
N GLN A 469 14.15 16.80 -4.34
CA GLN A 469 12.98 17.19 -3.55
C GLN A 469 12.82 18.71 -3.54
N VAL A 470 11.81 19.22 -4.24
CA VAL A 470 11.54 20.67 -4.28
C VAL A 470 10.77 21.10 -3.04
N LEU A 471 11.35 22.00 -2.24
CA LEU A 471 10.84 22.38 -0.92
C LEU A 471 10.01 23.68 -0.95
N ARG A 472 10.24 24.53 -1.96
CA ARG A 472 9.59 25.84 -2.12
C ARG A 472 9.39 26.19 -3.60
N ALA A 473 8.64 27.26 -3.87
CA ALA A 473 8.57 27.80 -5.23
C ALA A 473 9.90 28.50 -5.53
N GLY A 474 10.56 28.10 -6.61
CA GLY A 474 11.79 28.77 -7.05
C GLY A 474 11.52 30.13 -7.70
N ASN A 475 12.60 30.87 -7.99
CA ASN A 475 12.55 32.13 -8.71
C ASN A 475 11.78 31.96 -10.06
N PRO A 476 10.68 32.70 -10.28
CA PRO A 476 9.90 32.59 -11.52
C PRO A 476 10.69 32.87 -12.80
N GLU A 477 11.79 33.64 -12.72
CA GLU A 477 12.66 33.89 -13.88
C GLU A 477 13.41 32.64 -14.34
N LEU A 478 13.77 31.75 -13.41
CA LEU A 478 14.45 30.48 -13.72
C LEU A 478 13.51 29.47 -14.40
N THR A 479 12.20 29.61 -14.20
CA THR A 479 11.17 28.74 -14.79
C THR A 479 10.38 29.43 -15.91
N ALA A 480 10.93 30.51 -16.47
CA ALA A 480 10.30 31.24 -17.57
C ALA A 480 10.28 30.44 -18.89
N ASP A 481 11.28 29.57 -19.11
CA ASP A 481 11.26 28.60 -20.21
C ASP A 481 10.16 27.55 -19.95
N ASP A 482 9.28 27.39 -20.94
CA ASP A 482 8.17 26.44 -20.91
C ASP A 482 8.64 25.00 -20.65
N ASN A 483 9.87 24.63 -21.03
CA ASN A 483 10.45 23.31 -20.77
C ASN A 483 10.61 23.00 -19.26
N PHE A 484 10.68 24.02 -18.41
CA PHE A 484 10.76 23.89 -16.96
C PHE A 484 9.41 24.11 -16.25
N SER A 485 8.30 24.20 -16.99
CA SER A 485 6.96 24.41 -16.39
C SER A 485 6.62 23.35 -15.33
N GLY A 486 7.07 22.11 -15.54
CA GLY A 486 6.85 21.00 -14.61
C GLY A 486 7.68 21.10 -13.31
N MET A 487 8.65 22.01 -13.21
CA MET A 487 9.44 22.23 -11.99
C MET A 487 8.78 23.20 -11.01
N VAL A 488 7.61 23.74 -11.33
CA VAL A 488 6.90 24.69 -10.47
C VAL A 488 5.90 23.92 -9.59
N PRO A 489 6.18 23.71 -8.29
CA PRO A 489 5.28 22.96 -7.42
C PRO A 489 3.96 23.72 -7.16
N ARG A 490 2.89 22.97 -6.90
CA ARG A 490 1.51 23.48 -6.71
C ARG A 490 1.23 23.96 -5.25
N LEU A 491 2.21 24.60 -4.62
CA LEU A 491 2.32 24.81 -3.17
C LEU A 491 1.14 25.52 -2.49
N VAL A 492 0.76 24.98 -1.34
CA VAL A 492 -0.05 25.58 -0.28
C VAL A 492 0.58 25.19 1.07
N PRO A 493 0.33 25.92 2.18
CA PRO A 493 0.77 25.51 3.51
C PRO A 493 0.29 24.09 3.82
N SER A 494 1.22 23.12 3.84
CA SER A 494 0.89 21.71 3.94
C SER A 494 1.96 20.87 4.64
N ILE A 495 1.51 19.74 5.20
CA ILE A 495 2.29 18.66 5.78
C ILE A 495 2.41 17.56 4.71
N ARG A 496 3.64 17.10 4.49
CA ARG A 496 3.99 15.96 3.64
C ARG A 496 4.54 14.82 4.49
N LEU A 497 4.06 13.62 4.19
CA LEU A 497 4.53 12.36 4.76
C LEU A 497 5.20 11.57 3.64
N SER A 498 6.53 11.67 3.55
CA SER A 498 7.32 11.03 2.49
C SER A 498 8.18 9.89 3.04
N GLY A 499 8.37 8.84 2.25
CA GLY A 499 9.07 7.63 2.66
C GLY A 499 8.31 6.80 3.71
N GLY A 500 9.07 6.11 4.57
CA GLY A 500 8.55 5.13 5.53
C GLY A 500 8.14 3.80 4.88
N LEU A 501 7.88 2.78 5.70
CA LEU A 501 7.25 1.54 5.27
C LEU A 501 5.74 1.65 5.45
N ARG A 502 4.98 1.66 4.36
CA ARG A 502 3.52 1.61 4.40
C ARG A 502 3.04 0.18 4.60
N ILE A 503 2.04 0.03 5.44
CA ILE A 503 1.35 -1.25 5.65
C ILE A 503 0.09 -1.24 4.76
N PRO A 504 -0.11 -2.24 3.89
CA PRO A 504 -1.28 -2.30 3.00
C PRO A 504 -2.59 -2.36 3.80
N GLY A 505 -3.69 -1.89 3.20
CA GLY A 505 -5.01 -1.83 3.82
C GLY A 505 -5.87 -0.72 3.24
N ASP A 506 -7.16 -0.71 3.59
CA ASP A 506 -8.05 0.38 3.20
C ASP A 506 -7.73 1.66 3.98
N VAL A 507 -7.17 1.52 5.18
CA VAL A 507 -6.64 2.62 6.00
C VAL A 507 -5.14 2.80 5.74
N ILE A 508 -4.68 4.06 5.58
CA ILE A 508 -3.27 4.35 5.34
C ILE A 508 -2.51 4.32 6.67
N ARG A 509 -1.57 3.39 6.81
CA ARG A 509 -0.76 3.17 8.02
C ARG A 509 0.71 2.96 7.65
N TRP A 510 1.59 3.29 8.60
CA TRP A 510 3.03 3.09 8.48
C TRP A 510 3.57 2.22 9.62
N SER A 511 4.70 1.55 9.39
CA SER A 511 5.42 0.85 10.46
C SER A 511 6.01 1.84 11.47
N THR A 512 5.96 1.53 12.77
CA THR A 512 6.67 2.30 13.80
C THR A 512 8.19 2.18 13.69
N GLN A 513 8.68 1.08 13.09
CA GLN A 513 10.12 0.83 12.90
C GLN A 513 10.69 1.59 11.71
N ARG A 514 9.84 1.97 10.74
CA ARG A 514 10.21 2.80 9.59
C ARG A 514 9.12 3.84 9.30
N PRO A 515 8.96 4.85 10.18
CA PRO A 515 7.93 5.88 10.01
C PRO A 515 8.26 6.81 8.83
N PRO A 516 7.26 7.52 8.26
CA PRO A 516 7.51 8.46 7.18
C PRO A 516 8.07 9.77 7.74
N GLN A 517 8.86 10.46 6.92
CA GLN A 517 9.40 11.79 7.23
C GLN A 517 8.30 12.84 7.20
N ILE A 518 8.25 13.68 8.23
CA ILE A 518 7.29 14.80 8.31
C ILE A 518 7.99 16.06 7.81
N THR A 519 7.48 16.61 6.69
CA THR A 519 7.99 17.86 6.10
C THR A 519 6.85 18.87 5.96
N VAL A 520 7.08 20.11 6.36
CA VAL A 520 6.13 21.23 6.19
C VAL A 520 6.63 22.12 5.06
N VAL A 521 5.77 22.42 4.10
CA VAL A 521 6.05 23.29 2.95
C VAL A 521 4.97 24.37 2.80
N SER A 522 5.33 25.48 2.15
CA SER A 522 4.44 26.62 1.89
C SER A 522 4.97 27.43 0.71
N ASP A 523 4.10 28.24 0.10
CA ASP A 523 4.44 29.26 -0.90
C ASP A 523 4.71 30.64 -0.28
N SER A 524 4.47 30.80 1.03
CA SER A 524 4.76 32.02 1.79
C SER A 524 5.67 31.76 3.00
N ASP A 525 6.42 32.78 3.40
CA ASP A 525 7.27 32.79 4.61
C ASP A 525 6.49 33.03 5.91
N ASP A 526 5.15 32.92 5.87
CA ASP A 526 4.30 33.11 7.04
C ASP A 526 4.66 32.05 8.12
N PRO A 527 4.89 32.44 9.39
CA PRO A 527 5.20 31.49 10.44
C PRO A 527 4.10 30.45 10.66
N LEU A 528 4.48 29.17 10.68
CA LEU A 528 3.58 28.04 10.89
C LEU A 528 3.89 27.32 12.21
N THR A 529 2.85 26.77 12.83
CA THR A 529 2.93 25.93 14.03
C THR A 529 2.40 24.54 13.68
N LEU A 530 3.16 23.51 14.03
CA LEU A 530 2.77 22.11 13.87
C LEU A 530 2.50 21.49 15.25
N GLU A 531 1.29 20.97 15.42
CA GLU A 531 0.87 20.22 16.58
C GLU A 531 0.60 18.77 16.21
N VAL A 532 0.69 17.88 17.19
CA VAL A 532 0.20 16.51 17.11
C VAL A 532 -0.87 16.30 18.17
N GLU A 533 -1.93 15.59 17.79
CA GLU A 533 -3.05 15.23 18.66
C GLU A 533 -3.26 13.71 18.61
N TRP A 534 -3.54 13.06 19.74
CA TRP A 534 -3.95 11.66 19.79
C TRP A 534 -4.79 11.38 21.03
N ARG A 535 -5.45 10.22 21.09
CA ARG A 535 -6.21 9.78 22.26
C ARG A 535 -5.35 8.86 23.11
N HIS A 536 -5.21 9.16 24.41
CA HIS A 536 -4.47 8.31 25.33
C HIS A 536 -5.12 6.92 25.43
N ALA A 537 -4.34 5.85 25.25
CA ALA A 537 -4.84 4.48 25.08
C ALA A 537 -5.70 3.96 26.25
N GLU A 538 -5.47 4.43 27.48
CA GLU A 538 -6.25 3.97 28.66
C GLU A 538 -7.42 4.87 29.04
N THR A 539 -7.30 6.17 28.77
CA THR A 539 -8.25 7.18 29.30
C THR A 539 -9.10 7.80 28.20
N PHE A 540 -8.75 7.57 26.94
CA PHE A 540 -9.35 8.17 25.75
C PHE A 540 -9.40 9.72 25.78
N ARG A 541 -8.58 10.33 26.65
CA ARG A 541 -8.43 11.78 26.68
C ARG A 541 -7.59 12.22 25.50
N LEU A 542 -7.97 13.34 24.90
CA LEU A 542 -7.23 13.97 23.82
C LEU A 542 -5.96 14.61 24.39
N GLU A 543 -4.81 14.14 23.93
CA GLU A 543 -3.50 14.72 24.19
C GLU A 543 -3.13 15.61 23.01
N ARG A 544 -2.48 16.75 23.30
CA ARG A 544 -2.07 17.72 22.28
C ARG A 544 -0.70 18.26 22.63
N HIS A 545 0.23 18.17 21.68
CA HIS A 545 1.59 18.63 21.87
C HIS A 545 2.06 19.43 20.65
N LYS A 546 2.83 20.49 20.88
CA LYS A 546 3.50 21.22 19.79
C LYS A 546 4.75 20.46 19.39
N LEU A 547 4.89 20.17 18.09
CA LEU A 547 6.11 19.64 17.50
C LEU A 547 7.02 20.78 17.02
N ALA A 548 6.43 21.87 16.53
CA ALA A 548 7.14 23.07 16.11
C ALA A 548 6.25 24.31 16.31
N GLU A 549 6.85 25.44 16.69
CA GLU A 549 6.12 26.69 16.98
C GLU A 549 6.68 27.87 16.18
N ASN A 550 5.80 28.57 15.46
CA ASN A 550 6.10 29.77 14.67
C ASN A 550 7.38 29.66 13.81
N ARG A 551 7.54 28.53 13.13
CA ARG A 551 8.66 28.26 12.22
C ARG A 551 8.31 28.74 10.82
N THR A 552 9.25 29.41 10.17
CA THR A 552 9.11 29.76 8.75
C THR A 552 9.30 28.49 7.91
N PRO A 553 8.34 28.13 7.03
CA PRO A 553 8.48 27.01 6.12
C PRO A 553 9.53 27.28 5.03
N PRO A 554 10.13 26.22 4.43
CA PRO A 554 9.92 24.82 4.76
C PRO A 554 10.69 24.37 6.01
N PHE A 555 10.22 23.35 6.71
CA PHE A 555 10.95 22.72 7.82
C PHE A 555 10.54 21.27 8.03
N GLN A 556 11.42 20.48 8.65
CA GLN A 556 11.18 19.06 8.97
C GLN A 556 11.06 18.83 10.47
N ILE A 557 10.41 17.72 10.84
CA ILE A 557 10.36 17.22 12.20
C ILE A 557 11.08 15.88 12.27
N SER A 558 12.10 15.78 13.12
CA SER A 558 12.63 14.48 13.55
C SER A 558 11.67 13.88 14.58
N VAL A 559 11.22 12.65 14.34
CA VAL A 559 10.25 11.94 15.18
C VAL A 559 10.88 11.52 16.53
N GLU A 560 12.18 11.24 16.55
CA GLU A 560 12.92 10.68 17.70
C GLU A 560 12.85 11.54 18.96
N SER A 561 12.72 12.86 18.80
CA SER A 561 12.69 13.83 19.90
C SER A 561 11.28 14.27 20.29
N THR A 562 10.25 13.60 19.79
CA THR A 562 8.85 14.02 19.97
C THR A 562 8.16 13.27 21.12
N PRO A 563 7.06 13.82 21.68
CA PRO A 563 6.22 13.13 22.66
C PRO A 563 5.57 11.83 22.17
N MET A 564 5.64 11.54 20.87
CA MET A 564 5.14 10.31 20.28
C MET A 564 6.05 9.11 20.60
N VAL A 565 7.29 9.37 21.02
CA VAL A 565 8.28 8.34 21.33
C VAL A 565 8.10 7.80 22.76
N GLY A 566 8.24 6.50 22.93
CA GLY A 566 8.20 5.78 24.19
C GLY A 566 9.48 5.96 25.02
N PRO A 567 9.48 5.53 26.29
CA PRO A 567 10.69 5.52 27.12
C PRO A 567 11.79 4.60 26.55
N ASP A 568 11.42 3.66 25.68
CA ASP A 568 12.26 2.74 24.93
C ASP A 568 12.90 3.37 23.68
N GLY A 569 12.63 4.64 23.40
CA GLY A 569 13.15 5.35 22.23
C GLY A 569 12.43 5.00 20.92
N ARG A 570 11.36 4.20 20.96
CA ARG A 570 10.60 3.80 19.75
C ARG A 570 9.34 4.63 19.61
N LEU A 571 8.91 4.87 18.38
CA LEU A 571 7.63 5.53 18.10
C LEU A 571 6.48 4.66 18.61
N ARG A 572 5.63 5.19 19.49
CA ARG A 572 4.50 4.42 20.01
C ARG A 572 3.49 4.19 18.89
N PRO A 573 2.96 2.98 18.70
CA PRO A 573 1.89 2.78 17.73
C PRO A 573 0.61 3.43 18.26
N ASN A 574 0.00 4.26 17.42
CA ASN A 574 -1.21 5.02 17.75
C ASN A 574 -1.82 5.67 16.49
N ASP A 575 -2.99 6.28 16.68
CA ASP A 575 -3.68 7.12 15.71
C ASP A 575 -3.41 8.59 15.99
N TYR A 576 -2.32 9.11 15.41
CA TYR A 576 -1.98 10.51 15.54
C TYR A 576 -2.66 11.36 14.46
N ILE A 577 -2.92 12.62 14.80
CA ILE A 577 -3.36 13.65 13.87
C ILE A 577 -2.36 14.79 13.92
N LEU A 578 -1.72 15.09 12.79
CA LEU A 578 -0.86 16.25 12.65
C LEU A 578 -1.71 17.47 12.24
N VAL A 579 -1.51 18.60 12.93
CA VAL A 579 -2.31 19.81 12.78
C VAL A 579 -1.41 20.99 12.46
N LEU A 580 -1.51 21.50 11.24
CA LEU A 580 -0.77 22.66 10.78
C LEU A 580 -1.60 23.93 10.98
N LYS A 581 -1.00 24.95 11.60
CA LYS A 581 -1.66 26.23 11.90
C LYS A 581 -0.84 27.42 11.40
N ALA A 582 -1.54 28.42 10.87
CA ALA A 582 -1.02 29.77 10.69
C ALA A 582 -1.72 30.70 11.69
N GLY A 583 -1.02 31.10 12.75
CA GLY A 583 -1.62 31.76 13.89
C GLY A 583 -2.73 30.92 14.54
N ARG A 584 -3.97 31.40 14.49
CA ARG A 584 -5.15 30.70 15.06
C ARG A 584 -5.90 29.83 14.05
N THR A 585 -5.55 29.90 12.78
CA THR A 585 -6.27 29.23 11.69
C THR A 585 -5.61 27.90 11.38
N VAL A 586 -6.39 26.81 11.42
CA VAL A 586 -5.92 25.50 10.97
C VAL A 586 -5.87 25.49 9.45
N LYS A 587 -4.70 25.16 8.91
CA LYS A 587 -4.41 25.07 7.47
C LYS A 587 -4.57 23.65 6.95
N GLN A 588 -4.18 22.66 7.75
CA GLN A 588 -4.32 21.25 7.41
C GLN A 588 -4.44 20.39 8.65
N ARG A 589 -5.17 19.28 8.52
CA ARG A 589 -5.12 18.13 9.43
C ARG A 589 -4.82 16.90 8.58
N ILE A 590 -3.90 16.04 9.03
CA ILE A 590 -3.59 14.79 8.34
C ILE A 590 -3.44 13.66 9.36
N ALA A 591 -4.00 12.50 9.06
CA ALA A 591 -3.81 11.30 9.85
C ALA A 591 -2.36 10.80 9.68
N TYR A 592 -1.74 10.44 10.80
CA TYR A 592 -0.41 9.86 10.89
C TYR A 592 -0.54 8.60 11.75
N GLN A 593 -0.96 7.51 11.09
CA GLN A 593 -1.27 6.25 11.75
C GLN A 593 -0.06 5.35 11.68
N VAL A 594 0.46 4.96 12.84
CA VAL A 594 1.62 4.08 12.94
C VAL A 594 1.26 2.81 13.70
N ARG A 595 1.77 1.68 13.22
CA ARG A 595 1.47 0.33 13.71
C ARG A 595 2.75 -0.50 13.80
N ASP A 596 2.70 -1.45 14.71
CA ASP A 596 3.60 -2.60 14.76
C ASP A 596 2.82 -3.81 15.26
N THR A 597 3.52 -4.91 15.46
CA THR A 597 2.98 -6.17 15.98
C THR A 597 2.37 -6.10 17.39
N SER A 598 2.54 -5.01 18.16
CA SER A 598 1.83 -4.84 19.43
C SER A 598 0.34 -4.49 19.25
N PHE A 599 -0.05 -4.13 18.03
CA PHE A 599 -1.44 -3.92 17.59
C PHE A 599 -1.91 -5.06 16.67
N TYR A 600 -1.48 -6.29 16.96
CA TYR A 600 -1.80 -7.47 16.18
C TYR A 600 -3.29 -7.56 15.83
N ILE A 601 -3.61 -7.63 14.53
CA ILE A 601 -4.94 -7.93 14.01
C ILE A 601 -4.90 -9.41 13.63
N THR A 602 -5.72 -10.24 14.29
CA THR A 602 -5.78 -11.67 14.00
C THR A 602 -6.28 -11.91 12.57
N GLN A 603 -5.90 -13.03 11.94
CA GLN A 603 -6.38 -13.40 10.59
C GLN A 603 -7.91 -13.43 10.46
N ARG A 604 -8.60 -13.83 11.53
CA ARG A 604 -10.07 -13.79 11.62
C ARG A 604 -10.61 -12.38 11.44
N SER A 605 -9.88 -11.38 11.94
CA SER A 605 -10.25 -9.97 11.83
C SER A 605 -10.07 -9.37 10.42
N LEU A 606 -9.55 -10.13 9.45
CA LEU A 606 -9.46 -9.76 8.03
C LEU A 606 -10.37 -10.62 7.13
N GLY A 607 -11.27 -11.43 7.72
CA GLY A 607 -12.25 -12.25 7.00
C GLY A 607 -11.66 -13.43 6.22
N TYR A 608 -10.47 -13.91 6.60
CA TYR A 608 -9.84 -15.07 6.00
C TYR A 608 -10.15 -16.33 6.82
N GLU A 609 -10.97 -17.23 6.27
CA GLU A 609 -11.33 -18.49 6.92
C GLU A 609 -10.18 -19.52 6.81
N GLY A 610 -9.87 -20.18 7.94
CA GLY A 610 -8.98 -21.34 8.08
C GLY A 610 -7.48 -21.05 8.22
N GLU A 611 -6.78 -22.02 8.81
CA GLU A 611 -5.32 -22.08 8.94
C GLU A 611 -4.67 -22.59 7.64
N MET A 612 -3.56 -21.99 7.23
CA MET A 612 -2.73 -22.47 6.14
C MET A 612 -1.64 -23.39 6.68
N LEU A 613 -1.63 -24.60 6.17
CA LEU A 613 -0.75 -25.67 6.62
C LEU A 613 -0.58 -26.71 5.51
N HIS A 614 0.34 -27.62 5.75
CA HIS A 614 0.72 -28.69 4.85
C HIS A 614 0.25 -30.02 5.43
N GLU A 615 -0.58 -30.75 4.68
CA GLU A 615 -1.09 -32.07 5.06
C GLU A 615 -0.73 -33.09 3.97
N PRO A 616 -0.40 -34.34 4.33
CA PRO A 616 -0.10 -35.41 3.39
C PRO A 616 -1.35 -35.98 2.69
N THR A 617 -2.33 -35.12 2.35
CA THR A 617 -3.58 -35.48 1.67
C THR A 617 -3.51 -35.25 0.15
N ASP A 618 -2.60 -34.39 -0.32
CA ASP A 618 -2.35 -34.07 -1.73
C ASP A 618 -0.85 -34.24 -2.04
N ALA A 619 -0.49 -34.86 -3.16
CA ALA A 619 0.92 -35.08 -3.54
C ALA A 619 1.75 -33.77 -3.70
N LEU A 620 1.10 -32.62 -3.86
CA LEU A 620 1.75 -31.30 -3.93
C LEU A 620 1.92 -30.63 -2.57
N TRP A 621 1.53 -31.28 -1.46
CA TRP A 621 1.69 -30.75 -0.11
C TRP A 621 3.11 -30.24 0.18
N PRO A 622 4.23 -30.81 -0.31
CA PRO A 622 5.56 -30.28 0.04
C PRO A 622 5.88 -28.92 -0.59
N VAL A 623 5.10 -28.46 -1.57
CA VAL A 623 5.41 -27.29 -2.41
C VAL A 623 4.30 -26.24 -2.45
N THR A 624 3.15 -26.53 -1.87
CA THR A 624 2.07 -25.57 -1.64
C THR A 624 1.24 -25.98 -0.42
N ALA A 625 0.87 -25.02 0.41
CA ALA A 625 -0.05 -25.25 1.53
C ALA A 625 -1.50 -25.41 1.03
N ALA A 626 -2.35 -25.92 1.92
CA ALA A 626 -3.80 -25.93 1.81
C ALA A 626 -4.44 -25.05 2.90
N THR A 627 -5.77 -24.93 2.91
CA THR A 627 -6.51 -24.25 3.99
C THR A 627 -7.34 -25.27 4.74
N ALA A 628 -7.22 -25.30 6.07
CA ALA A 628 -8.00 -26.14 6.97
C ALA A 628 -8.85 -25.27 7.92
N GLU A 629 -10.10 -25.64 8.19
CA GLU A 629 -10.98 -24.86 9.10
C GLU A 629 -10.48 -24.91 10.56
N GLU A 630 -9.93 -26.05 10.95
CA GLU A 630 -9.33 -26.31 12.27
C GLU A 630 -7.97 -26.98 12.06
N LEU A 631 -7.08 -26.87 13.04
CA LEU A 631 -5.79 -27.56 13.00
C LEU A 631 -6.03 -29.08 13.07
N PRO A 632 -5.55 -29.86 12.09
CA PRO A 632 -5.62 -31.32 12.14
C PRO A 632 -4.66 -31.89 13.21
N GLU A 633 -4.76 -33.18 13.49
CA GLU A 633 -3.84 -33.85 14.42
C GLU A 633 -2.41 -33.89 13.90
N GLU A 634 -2.22 -34.03 12.58
CA GLU A 634 -0.93 -34.18 11.91
C GLU A 634 -0.80 -33.15 10.78
N TYR A 635 0.21 -32.30 10.82
CA TYR A 635 0.46 -31.24 9.84
C TYR A 635 1.88 -30.67 9.92
N VAL A 636 2.26 -29.90 8.90
CA VAL A 636 3.42 -29.02 8.92
C VAL A 636 2.98 -27.56 8.81
N GLN A 637 3.49 -26.69 9.70
CA GLN A 637 3.32 -25.23 9.62
C GLN A 637 4.56 -24.53 10.17
N GLY A 638 5.16 -23.63 9.40
CA GLY A 638 6.43 -23.01 9.76
C GLY A 638 7.50 -24.08 10.02
N ALA A 639 8.15 -24.02 11.17
CA ALA A 639 9.09 -25.06 11.61
C ALA A 639 8.43 -26.26 12.31
N PHE A 640 7.16 -26.17 12.69
CA PHE A 640 6.47 -27.29 13.35
C PHE A 640 6.17 -28.38 12.32
N ASP A 641 6.56 -29.60 12.65
CA ASP A 641 6.27 -30.82 11.90
C ASP A 641 6.05 -31.98 12.88
N ASN A 642 4.90 -32.64 12.77
CA ASN A 642 4.58 -33.84 13.53
C ASN A 642 4.10 -35.00 12.66
N LEU A 643 4.40 -34.97 11.36
CA LEU A 643 4.10 -36.06 10.44
C LEU A 643 4.99 -37.28 10.71
N GLU A 644 4.53 -38.45 10.26
CA GLU A 644 5.37 -39.65 10.27
C GLU A 644 6.52 -39.52 9.25
N ALA A 645 7.69 -40.05 9.62
CA ALA A 645 8.85 -40.07 8.73
C ALA A 645 8.56 -40.86 7.44
N HIS A 646 9.00 -40.31 6.30
CA HIS A 646 8.91 -40.90 4.99
C HIS A 646 10.28 -41.48 4.57
N PRO A 647 10.51 -42.79 4.77
CA PRO A 647 11.82 -43.39 4.55
C PRO A 647 12.21 -43.35 3.06
N VAL A 648 13.52 -43.24 2.81
CA VAL A 648 14.12 -43.29 1.46
C VAL A 648 15.42 -44.12 1.52
N GLU A 649 15.76 -44.80 0.43
CA GLU A 649 17.04 -45.50 0.31
C GLU A 649 18.14 -44.49 -0.08
N THR A 650 19.27 -44.49 0.64
CA THR A 650 20.38 -43.53 0.45
C THR A 650 21.57 -44.09 -0.31
N ASP A 651 21.34 -45.05 -1.23
CA ASP A 651 22.40 -45.73 -1.99
C ASP A 651 23.02 -44.88 -3.12
N LEU A 652 22.65 -43.61 -3.24
CA LEU A 652 23.13 -42.68 -4.27
C LEU A 652 24.47 -42.05 -3.89
N GLU A 653 25.35 -41.88 -4.88
CA GLU A 653 26.62 -41.19 -4.69
C GLU A 653 26.38 -39.69 -4.51
N LEU A 654 26.73 -39.16 -3.33
CA LEU A 654 26.65 -37.73 -3.01
C LEU A 654 27.76 -36.96 -3.76
N PRO A 655 27.44 -36.03 -4.68
CA PRO A 655 28.46 -35.23 -5.33
C PRO A 655 29.17 -34.32 -4.33
N LEU A 656 30.51 -34.31 -4.36
CA LEU A 656 31.33 -33.51 -3.44
C LEU A 656 31.79 -32.17 -4.02
N VAL A 657 31.58 -31.94 -5.32
CA VAL A 657 32.00 -30.72 -6.02
C VAL A 657 30.90 -30.28 -6.97
N PRO A 658 30.56 -28.98 -7.03
CA PRO A 658 29.68 -28.43 -8.05
C PRO A 658 30.14 -28.84 -9.47
N GLY A 659 29.26 -29.52 -10.20
CA GLY A 659 29.51 -29.96 -11.58
C GLY A 659 29.02 -28.99 -12.66
N TRP A 660 28.39 -27.89 -12.26
CA TRP A 660 27.83 -26.87 -13.15
C TRP A 660 28.79 -25.70 -13.34
N HIS A 661 28.75 -25.10 -14.53
CA HIS A 661 29.63 -23.98 -14.89
C HIS A 661 28.91 -22.83 -15.57
N SER A 662 27.57 -22.91 -15.67
CA SER A 662 26.66 -21.97 -16.33
C SER A 662 27.32 -20.68 -16.83
N GLU A 663 27.55 -20.61 -18.14
CA GLU A 663 27.47 -19.33 -18.82
C GLU A 663 25.97 -19.02 -18.88
N GLU A 664 25.39 -18.23 -17.97
CA GLU A 664 24.11 -17.58 -18.27
C GLU A 664 24.35 -16.58 -19.41
N GLY A 665 24.53 -17.11 -20.62
CA GLY A 665 24.56 -16.37 -21.86
C GLY A 665 23.19 -15.77 -22.04
N GLN A 666 23.11 -14.45 -21.86
CA GLN A 666 21.89 -13.69 -22.13
C GLN A 666 21.35 -14.10 -23.51
N LEU A 667 20.10 -14.56 -23.55
CA LEU A 667 19.24 -14.09 -24.62
C LEU A 667 19.07 -12.60 -24.36
N LEU A 668 19.98 -11.79 -24.92
CA LEU A 668 19.66 -10.41 -25.25
C LEU A 668 18.48 -10.50 -26.21
N VAL A 669 17.27 -10.51 -25.64
CA VAL A 669 16.06 -10.54 -26.45
C VAL A 669 16.14 -9.29 -27.32
N PRO A 670 16.18 -9.42 -28.66
CA PRO A 670 16.39 -8.25 -29.50
C PRO A 670 15.32 -7.19 -29.21
N ARG A 671 15.74 -5.94 -29.00
CA ARG A 671 14.86 -4.78 -28.75
C ARG A 671 14.18 -4.35 -30.06
N GLU A 672 13.29 -5.20 -30.56
CA GLU A 672 12.65 -5.05 -31.87
C GLU A 672 11.50 -4.03 -31.89
N ASN A 673 10.93 -3.70 -30.73
CA ASN A 673 9.75 -2.85 -30.65
C ASN A 673 10.16 -1.37 -30.64
N VAL A 674 10.33 -0.81 -31.84
CA VAL A 674 10.63 0.61 -32.04
C VAL A 674 9.32 1.39 -32.13
N LEU A 675 9.16 2.40 -31.26
CA LEU A 675 8.01 3.30 -31.24
C LEU A 675 8.03 4.28 -32.43
N PRO A 676 6.85 4.65 -32.98
CA PRO A 676 6.76 5.63 -34.07
C PRO A 676 7.22 7.03 -33.62
N GLU A 677 7.74 7.82 -34.57
CA GLU A 677 8.02 9.24 -34.32
C GLU A 677 6.73 10.04 -34.15
N HIS A 678 6.81 11.16 -33.43
CA HIS A 678 5.68 12.08 -33.29
C HIS A 678 5.31 12.73 -34.63
N ASP A 679 4.01 12.79 -34.92
CA ASP A 679 3.49 13.40 -36.14
C ASP A 679 3.67 14.94 -36.12
N GLY A 680 4.85 15.41 -36.55
CA GLY A 680 5.11 16.81 -36.92
C GLY A 680 6.14 17.55 -36.06
N PRO A 681 5.92 18.85 -35.74
CA PRO A 681 6.94 19.77 -35.23
C PRO A 681 7.20 19.63 -33.71
N SER A 682 7.52 18.41 -33.28
CA SER A 682 7.61 17.97 -31.88
C SER A 682 8.25 18.98 -30.91
N CYS A 683 7.65 19.15 -29.73
CA CYS A 683 8.20 19.96 -28.65
C CYS A 683 9.60 19.50 -28.23
N LEU A 684 9.89 18.20 -28.29
CA LEU A 684 11.22 17.65 -28.04
C LEU A 684 12.29 18.21 -29.00
N ARG A 685 11.92 18.42 -30.28
CA ARG A 685 12.84 18.91 -31.32
C ARG A 685 12.94 20.42 -31.36
N THR A 686 11.84 21.11 -31.12
CA THR A 686 11.75 22.57 -31.30
C THR A 686 11.99 23.35 -30.01
N GLY A 687 11.87 22.70 -28.84
CA GLY A 687 11.89 23.35 -27.53
C GLY A 687 10.70 24.30 -27.29
N ARG A 688 9.72 24.34 -28.21
CA ARG A 688 8.62 25.31 -28.20
C ARG A 688 7.31 24.62 -27.91
N HIS A 689 6.51 25.24 -27.04
CA HIS A 689 5.21 24.71 -26.63
C HIS A 689 4.09 25.64 -27.08
N ARG A 690 3.04 25.04 -27.66
CA ARG A 690 1.82 25.79 -28.02
C ARG A 690 0.75 25.53 -26.97
N ILE A 691 0.76 26.37 -25.93
CA ILE A 691 -0.18 26.25 -24.82
C ILE A 691 -1.58 26.74 -25.25
N VAL A 692 -2.57 25.87 -25.08
CA VAL A 692 -3.99 26.14 -25.30
C VAL A 692 -4.65 26.34 -23.94
N ILE A 693 -5.20 27.54 -23.72
CA ILE A 693 -5.95 27.88 -22.51
C ILE A 693 -7.45 27.62 -22.79
N PRO A 694 -8.18 26.90 -21.92
CA PRO A 694 -9.60 26.66 -22.12
C PRO A 694 -10.41 27.96 -21.95
N PRO A 695 -11.61 28.04 -22.55
CA PRO A 695 -12.50 29.19 -22.34
C PRO A 695 -12.95 29.23 -20.87
N MET A 696 -12.75 30.38 -20.22
CA MET A 696 -13.12 30.63 -18.82
C MET A 696 -14.43 31.42 -18.72
N ASP A 697 -15.21 31.21 -17.67
CA ASP A 697 -16.37 32.05 -17.32
C ASP A 697 -15.91 33.51 -17.16
N PRO A 698 -16.57 34.50 -17.79
CA PRO A 698 -16.25 35.91 -17.62
C PRO A 698 -16.23 36.41 -16.17
N LYS A 699 -16.90 35.71 -15.26
CA LYS A 699 -16.96 35.99 -13.82
C LYS A 699 -16.04 35.09 -12.99
N SER A 700 -15.11 34.38 -13.64
CA SER A 700 -14.19 33.46 -12.97
C SER A 700 -13.49 34.10 -11.78
N LYS A 701 -13.44 33.34 -10.68
CA LYS A 701 -12.75 33.65 -9.45
C LYS A 701 -11.54 32.75 -9.22
N ALA A 702 -11.31 31.76 -10.10
CA ALA A 702 -10.14 30.90 -10.07
C ALA A 702 -8.85 31.71 -9.95
N THR A 703 -8.07 31.41 -8.91
CA THR A 703 -6.76 32.05 -8.69
C THR A 703 -5.75 31.62 -9.75
N TRP A 704 -5.92 30.42 -10.30
CA TRP A 704 -5.02 29.80 -11.27
C TRP A 704 -5.82 29.25 -12.46
N ILE A 705 -5.25 29.40 -13.65
CA ILE A 705 -5.76 28.87 -14.92
C ILE A 705 -4.73 27.89 -15.47
N PHE A 706 -5.18 26.72 -15.90
CA PHE A 706 -4.31 25.70 -16.49
C PHE A 706 -4.50 25.64 -18.00
N GLY A 707 -3.39 25.78 -18.72
CA GLY A 707 -3.33 25.59 -20.16
C GLY A 707 -2.56 24.33 -20.51
N ARG A 708 -2.92 23.67 -21.61
CA ARG A 708 -2.27 22.42 -22.06
C ARG A 708 -1.58 22.61 -23.40
N CYS A 709 -0.34 22.16 -23.53
CA CYS A 709 0.36 22.12 -24.80
C CYS A 709 -0.36 21.19 -25.75
N ARG A 710 -0.72 21.68 -26.93
CA ARG A 710 -1.45 20.90 -27.94
C ARG A 710 -0.67 19.67 -28.42
N ASP A 711 0.66 19.77 -28.50
CA ASP A 711 1.47 18.81 -29.23
C ASP A 711 2.09 17.75 -28.27
N CYS A 712 2.56 18.16 -27.08
CA CYS A 712 3.16 17.25 -26.09
C CYS A 712 2.29 16.99 -24.84
N GLY A 713 1.15 17.67 -24.71
CA GLY A 713 0.23 17.52 -23.59
C GLY A 713 0.68 18.16 -22.28
N MET A 714 1.86 18.80 -22.22
CA MET A 714 2.39 19.44 -21.01
C MET A 714 1.44 20.52 -20.49
N GLU A 715 1.23 20.55 -19.18
CA GLU A 715 0.39 21.56 -18.55
C GLU A 715 1.23 22.74 -18.06
N LYS A 716 0.77 23.96 -18.34
CA LYS A 716 1.35 25.21 -17.83
C LYS A 716 0.31 25.98 -17.03
N ARG A 717 0.73 26.50 -15.89
CA ARG A 717 -0.11 27.28 -14.98
C ARG A 717 0.03 28.79 -15.22
N TYR A 718 -1.08 29.51 -15.18
CA TYR A 718 -1.16 30.98 -15.30
C TYR A 718 -1.95 31.59 -14.15
N PRO A 719 -1.59 32.78 -13.66
CA PRO A 719 -2.41 33.47 -12.68
C PRO A 719 -3.75 33.89 -13.31
N GLY A 720 -4.86 33.63 -12.61
CA GLY A 720 -6.22 33.97 -13.08
C GLY A 720 -6.51 35.48 -13.06
N ARG A 721 -5.66 36.27 -12.39
CA ARG A 721 -5.70 37.74 -12.40
C ARG A 721 -4.30 38.29 -12.58
N LEU A 722 -4.16 39.35 -13.37
CA LEU A 722 -2.91 40.11 -13.50
C LEU A 722 -2.58 40.78 -12.16
N THR A 723 -1.70 40.16 -11.37
CA THR A 723 -1.08 40.78 -10.20
C THR A 723 0.03 41.72 -10.67
N LYS A 724 0.21 42.87 -9.99
CA LYS A 724 1.34 43.75 -10.27
C LYS A 724 2.63 43.01 -9.88
N ALA A 725 3.68 43.10 -10.70
CA ALA A 725 4.98 42.47 -10.43
C ALA A 725 5.55 42.83 -9.03
N SER A 726 5.23 44.03 -8.51
CA SER A 726 5.60 44.48 -7.17
C SER A 726 4.93 43.73 -6.00
N ALA A 727 3.99 42.83 -6.28
CA ALA A 727 3.30 42.00 -5.29
C ALA A 727 3.90 40.59 -5.18
N VAL A 728 4.85 40.24 -6.04
CA VAL A 728 5.70 39.07 -5.87
C VAL A 728 6.75 39.47 -4.85
N SER A 729 6.63 39.00 -3.61
CA SER A 729 7.62 39.26 -2.56
C SER A 729 8.98 38.67 -2.96
N GLU A 730 10.07 39.30 -2.51
CA GLU A 730 11.39 38.66 -2.50
C GLU A 730 11.25 37.32 -1.76
N VAL A 731 11.52 36.22 -2.47
CA VAL A 731 11.50 34.88 -1.90
C VAL A 731 12.76 34.74 -1.04
N GLY A 732 12.61 34.39 0.24
CA GLY A 732 13.76 34.24 1.16
C GLY A 732 14.82 33.24 0.65
N SER A 733 16.09 33.39 1.02
CA SER A 733 17.18 32.51 0.57
C SER A 733 17.03 31.05 1.08
N ALA A 734 17.41 30.07 0.25
CA ALA A 734 17.52 28.64 0.62
C ALA A 734 18.70 28.31 1.56
N ASP A 735 19.58 29.28 1.85
CA ASP A 735 20.89 29.11 2.53
C ASP A 735 20.84 28.53 3.97
N ALA A 736 19.66 28.17 4.51
CA ALA A 736 19.50 27.70 5.89
C ALA A 736 18.90 26.29 6.03
N LEU A 737 18.57 25.58 4.95
CA LEU A 737 17.92 24.27 5.05
C LEU A 737 18.93 23.13 5.03
N GLN A 738 19.46 22.77 6.19
CA GLN A 738 19.98 21.41 6.39
C GLN A 738 18.77 20.47 6.38
N PHE A 739 18.56 19.82 5.25
CA PHE A 739 17.63 18.70 5.15
C PHE A 739 18.13 17.60 6.08
N ILE A 740 17.30 17.20 7.03
CA ILE A 740 17.53 16.00 7.83
C ILE A 740 16.90 14.89 7.00
N GLY A 741 17.65 14.44 6.00
CA GLY A 741 17.23 13.27 5.25
C GLY A 741 17.22 12.06 6.18
N PRO A 742 16.30 11.11 5.99
CA PRO A 742 16.60 9.76 6.46
C PRO A 742 17.93 9.34 5.83
N GLU A 743 18.85 8.76 6.61
CA GLU A 743 20.02 8.10 6.05
C GLU A 743 19.51 6.97 5.15
N VAL A 744 19.39 7.25 3.84
CA VAL A 744 19.05 6.23 2.85
C VAL A 744 20.33 5.43 2.61
N GLY A 745 20.54 4.40 3.42
CA GLY A 745 21.37 3.27 3.00
C GLY A 745 20.74 2.59 1.79
N GLU A 746 21.59 2.13 0.88
CA GLU A 746 21.23 1.26 -0.25
C GLU A 746 20.40 0.08 0.25
N HIS A 747 19.12 0.03 -0.13
CA HIS A 747 18.14 -0.97 0.29
C HIS A 747 18.00 -1.17 1.82
N PRO A 748 16.82 -1.54 2.34
CA PRO A 748 16.73 -2.07 3.69
C PRO A 748 17.42 -3.44 3.68
N SER A 749 18.60 -3.61 4.27
CA SER A 749 19.15 -4.95 4.46
C SER A 749 18.31 -5.74 5.47
N SER A 750 18.02 -5.10 6.62
CA SER A 750 17.13 -5.66 7.64
C SER A 750 15.70 -5.81 7.14
N TRP A 751 15.23 -7.06 7.14
CA TRP A 751 13.82 -7.40 6.91
C TRP A 751 12.95 -7.21 8.16
N GLY A 752 13.52 -6.75 9.29
CA GLY A 752 12.80 -6.55 10.55
C GLY A 752 11.49 -5.77 10.40
N PRO A 753 11.51 -4.54 9.83
CA PRO A 753 10.29 -3.74 9.64
C PRO A 753 9.26 -4.43 8.73
N PHE A 754 9.70 -5.23 7.76
CA PHE A 754 8.82 -5.91 6.81
C PHE A 754 8.17 -7.14 7.44
N ARG A 755 8.92 -7.93 8.22
CA ARG A 755 8.37 -9.03 9.02
C ARG A 755 7.39 -8.50 10.05
N ASP A 756 7.70 -7.39 10.73
CA ASP A 756 6.76 -6.74 11.66
C ASP A 756 5.46 -6.31 10.94
N ALA A 757 5.55 -5.70 9.76
CA ALA A 757 4.38 -5.37 8.95
C ALA A 757 3.56 -6.60 8.51
N LEU A 758 4.23 -7.68 8.09
CA LEU A 758 3.56 -8.93 7.69
C LEU A 758 2.91 -9.63 8.89
N THR A 759 3.57 -9.66 10.04
CA THR A 759 3.01 -10.20 11.29
C THR A 759 1.81 -9.37 11.75
N PHE A 760 1.87 -8.04 11.65
CA PHE A 760 0.71 -7.18 11.93
C PHE A 760 -0.50 -7.51 11.03
N LEU A 761 -0.27 -7.85 9.76
CA LEU A 761 -1.32 -8.28 8.83
C LEU A 761 -1.78 -9.72 9.09
N GLY A 762 -0.91 -10.61 9.55
CA GLY A 762 -1.19 -12.02 9.81
C GLY A 762 -1.41 -12.89 8.56
N GLY A 763 -1.92 -12.34 7.46
CA GLY A 763 -2.11 -13.04 6.19
C GLY A 763 -2.83 -12.20 5.14
N GLY A 764 -2.98 -12.73 3.93
CA GLY A 764 -3.73 -12.03 2.88
C GLY A 764 -3.64 -12.64 1.48
N LYS A 765 -4.02 -11.85 0.48
CA LYS A 765 -3.85 -12.15 -0.95
C LYS A 765 -2.43 -11.77 -1.41
N ARG A 766 -1.93 -12.26 -2.56
CA ARG A 766 -0.63 -11.79 -3.11
C ARG A 766 -0.58 -10.26 -3.29
N SER A 767 -1.70 -9.55 -3.47
CA SER A 767 -1.67 -8.08 -3.57
C SER A 767 -1.13 -7.39 -2.32
N SER A 768 -1.49 -7.84 -1.11
CA SER A 768 -0.96 -7.23 0.12
C SER A 768 0.52 -7.56 0.31
N LEU A 769 0.92 -8.79 0.00
CA LEU A 769 2.32 -9.23 0.01
C LEU A 769 3.17 -8.43 -0.99
N SER A 770 2.66 -8.25 -2.20
CA SER A 770 3.33 -7.51 -3.28
C SER A 770 3.54 -6.05 -2.91
N ILE A 771 2.56 -5.39 -2.26
CA ILE A 771 2.72 -4.02 -1.76
C ILE A 771 3.85 -3.93 -0.72
N VAL A 772 4.00 -4.92 0.17
CA VAL A 772 5.08 -4.92 1.18
C VAL A 772 6.43 -5.20 0.52
N ALA A 773 6.52 -6.27 -0.28
CA ALA A 773 7.75 -6.67 -0.96
C ALA A 773 8.27 -5.59 -1.91
N ARG A 774 7.38 -4.98 -2.68
CA ARG A 774 7.77 -4.06 -3.76
C ARG A 774 7.88 -2.59 -3.30
N GLN A 775 7.94 -2.38 -1.98
CA GLN A 775 8.55 -1.22 -1.32
C GLN A 775 10.03 -1.43 -0.93
N LEU A 776 10.56 -2.67 -1.02
CA LEU A 776 12.00 -2.98 -0.94
C LEU A 776 12.67 -2.84 -2.31
N GLU A 777 12.07 -3.50 -3.31
CA GLU A 777 12.53 -3.53 -4.70
C GLU A 777 11.33 -3.83 -5.61
N ASP A 778 11.07 -3.00 -6.63
CA ASP A 778 9.86 -3.10 -7.45
C ASP A 778 9.98 -4.08 -8.64
N THR A 779 10.46 -5.30 -8.40
CA THR A 779 10.54 -6.37 -9.43
C THR A 779 9.74 -7.62 -9.05
N GLU A 780 9.15 -8.30 -10.04
CA GLU A 780 8.44 -9.57 -9.78
C GLU A 780 9.41 -10.68 -9.32
N ARG A 781 10.65 -10.65 -9.82
CA ARG A 781 11.70 -11.60 -9.44
C ARG A 781 12.08 -11.45 -7.97
N PHE A 782 12.27 -10.22 -7.50
CA PHE A 782 12.52 -9.96 -6.09
C PHE A 782 11.37 -10.41 -5.21
N GLU A 783 10.12 -10.13 -5.62
CA GLU A 783 8.95 -10.60 -4.85
C GLU A 783 8.96 -12.13 -4.69
N GLU A 784 9.21 -12.88 -5.77
CA GLU A 784 9.30 -14.34 -5.71
C GLU A 784 10.44 -14.83 -4.81
N TRP A 785 11.60 -14.18 -4.89
CA TRP A 785 12.76 -14.48 -4.05
C TRP A 785 12.49 -14.16 -2.57
N PHE A 786 11.96 -12.98 -2.26
CA PHE A 786 11.64 -12.53 -0.90
C PHE A 786 10.62 -13.47 -0.25
N VAL A 787 9.56 -13.82 -0.98
CA VAL A 787 8.52 -14.75 -0.49
C VAL A 787 9.07 -16.16 -0.34
N GLY A 788 9.90 -16.63 -1.27
CA GLY A 788 10.54 -17.94 -1.18
C GLY A 788 11.43 -18.08 0.06
N ASN A 789 12.21 -17.06 0.39
CA ASN A 789 13.07 -17.06 1.57
C ASN A 789 12.29 -16.92 2.89
N LEU A 790 11.26 -16.08 2.96
CA LEU A 790 10.38 -16.05 4.14
C LEU A 790 9.68 -17.39 4.38
N HIS A 791 9.29 -18.07 3.31
CA HIS A 791 8.76 -19.43 3.39
C HIS A 791 9.82 -20.45 3.86
N ALA A 792 11.05 -20.36 3.37
CA ALA A 792 12.15 -21.25 3.77
C ALA A 792 12.59 -21.00 5.23
N LEU A 793 12.47 -19.78 5.76
CA LEU A 793 12.72 -19.49 7.17
C LEU A 793 11.62 -20.00 8.10
N GLY A 794 10.51 -20.53 7.58
CA GLY A 794 9.34 -20.93 8.37
C GLY A 794 8.50 -19.74 8.87
N PHE A 795 8.69 -18.54 8.31
CA PHE A 795 7.98 -17.33 8.73
C PHE A 795 6.56 -17.26 8.18
N LEU A 796 6.33 -17.73 6.96
CA LEU A 796 5.01 -17.72 6.32
C LEU A 796 4.74 -18.97 5.49
N GLU A 797 3.45 -19.25 5.28
CA GLU A 797 2.94 -20.22 4.31
C GLU A 797 2.36 -19.56 3.07
N THR A 798 2.39 -20.29 1.96
CA THR A 798 1.81 -19.85 0.68
C THR A 798 0.95 -20.91 0.03
N ILE A 799 -0.19 -20.48 -0.52
CA ILE A 799 -1.01 -21.29 -1.41
C ILE A 799 -0.79 -20.79 -2.84
N ARG A 800 -0.41 -21.70 -3.73
CA ARG A 800 -0.16 -21.40 -5.15
C ARG A 800 -1.33 -21.86 -6.02
N ASP A 801 -1.56 -21.16 -7.13
CA ASP A 801 -2.51 -21.59 -8.16
C ASP A 801 -1.87 -22.60 -9.13
N ALA A 802 -2.63 -23.07 -10.12
CA ALA A 802 -2.13 -24.00 -11.13
C ALA A 802 -0.98 -23.43 -12.00
N ASN A 803 -0.75 -22.11 -11.96
CA ASN A 803 0.37 -21.45 -12.63
C ASN A 803 1.54 -21.16 -11.67
N TRP A 804 1.55 -21.75 -10.48
CA TRP A 804 2.56 -21.54 -9.43
C TRP A 804 2.63 -20.11 -8.90
N THR A 805 1.64 -19.27 -9.21
CA THR A 805 1.50 -17.91 -8.70
C THR A 805 0.93 -17.97 -7.28
N VAL A 806 1.56 -17.27 -6.33
CA VAL A 806 1.02 -17.13 -4.97
C VAL A 806 -0.37 -16.51 -5.05
N ARG A 807 -1.35 -17.18 -4.45
CA ARG A 807 -2.75 -16.74 -4.36
C ARG A 807 -3.04 -16.15 -2.99
N ARG A 808 -2.60 -16.85 -1.94
CA ARG A 808 -2.76 -16.48 -0.54
C ARG A 808 -1.47 -16.75 0.23
N TRP A 809 -1.29 -16.02 1.31
CA TRP A 809 -0.19 -16.19 2.24
C TRP A 809 -0.67 -16.00 3.68
N GLN A 810 0.07 -16.57 4.63
CA GLN A 810 -0.22 -16.50 6.07
C GLN A 810 1.08 -16.53 6.87
N VAL A 811 1.21 -15.67 7.88
CA VAL A 811 2.31 -15.77 8.86
C VAL A 811 2.09 -16.99 9.74
N CYS A 812 3.13 -17.79 9.95
CA CYS A 812 3.08 -18.99 10.78
C CYS A 812 3.00 -18.63 12.27
N SER A 813 2.49 -19.56 13.07
CA SER A 813 2.55 -19.47 14.53
C SER A 813 4.00 -19.28 15.02
N PRO A 814 4.23 -18.47 16.07
CA PRO A 814 5.57 -18.31 16.62
C PRO A 814 6.10 -19.65 17.15
N ALA A 815 7.34 -19.97 16.80
CA ALA A 815 8.01 -21.20 17.16
C ALA A 815 9.48 -20.95 17.58
N LEU A 816 9.95 -21.77 18.52
CA LEU A 816 11.36 -21.92 18.88
C LEU A 816 11.89 -23.19 18.21
N ALA A 817 12.73 -23.02 17.20
CA ALA A 817 13.27 -24.12 16.40
C ALA A 817 14.75 -24.35 16.73
N GLN A 818 15.08 -25.53 17.26
CA GLN A 818 16.47 -25.92 17.48
C GLN A 818 17.17 -26.20 16.15
N LEU A 819 18.30 -25.52 15.95
CA LEU A 819 19.19 -25.65 14.81
C LEU A 819 20.22 -26.77 15.06
N VAL A 820 20.97 -27.15 14.01
CA VAL A 820 21.94 -28.26 14.08
C VAL A 820 23.11 -27.95 15.04
N ASP A 821 23.50 -26.68 15.15
CA ASP A 821 24.55 -26.22 16.07
C ASP A 821 24.08 -26.11 17.54
N GLY A 822 22.80 -26.38 17.80
CA GLY A 822 22.16 -26.29 19.11
C GLY A 822 21.60 -24.91 19.47
N SER A 823 21.87 -23.88 18.67
CA SER A 823 21.21 -22.58 18.84
C SER A 823 19.72 -22.67 18.50
N VAL A 824 18.92 -21.72 18.98
CA VAL A 824 17.46 -21.76 18.81
C VAL A 824 16.98 -20.55 18.01
N LEU A 825 16.38 -20.80 16.86
CA LEU A 825 15.77 -19.79 16.00
C LEU A 825 14.37 -19.42 16.48
N LEU A 826 14.10 -18.12 16.57
CA LEU A 826 12.74 -17.59 16.68
C LEU A 826 12.18 -17.41 15.26
N THR A 827 11.23 -18.27 14.89
CA THR A 827 10.53 -18.20 13.60
C THR A 827 9.02 -18.01 13.77
N GLY A 828 8.31 -17.70 12.67
CA GLY A 828 6.90 -17.31 12.69
C GLY A 828 6.66 -15.86 13.16
N GLY A 829 5.39 -15.57 13.50
CA GLY A 829 4.94 -14.23 13.87
C GLY A 829 5.07 -13.93 15.37
N TRP A 830 6.09 -13.17 15.75
CA TRP A 830 6.31 -12.75 17.14
C TRP A 830 5.74 -11.35 17.44
N THR A 831 5.16 -11.19 18.64
CA THR A 831 4.80 -9.87 19.19
C THR A 831 5.79 -9.45 20.27
N PRO A 832 5.96 -8.14 20.55
CA PRO A 832 6.93 -7.68 21.54
C PRO A 832 6.68 -8.25 22.95
N GLN A 833 5.42 -8.53 23.28
CA GLN A 833 5.06 -9.15 24.56
C GLN A 833 5.50 -10.62 24.64
N LYS A 834 5.35 -11.39 23.55
CA LYS A 834 5.82 -12.78 23.48
C LYS A 834 7.35 -12.85 23.47
N GLU A 835 8.01 -11.98 22.69
CA GLU A 835 9.48 -11.89 22.67
C GLU A 835 10.04 -11.58 24.05
N ALA A 836 9.45 -10.63 24.79
CA ALA A 836 9.89 -10.31 26.15
C ALA A 836 9.79 -11.50 27.11
N GLN A 837 8.81 -12.39 26.92
CA GLN A 837 8.68 -13.62 27.70
C GLN A 837 9.77 -14.64 27.34
N VAL A 838 10.12 -14.75 26.05
CA VAL A 838 11.23 -15.60 25.59
C VAL A 838 12.57 -15.08 26.10
N VAL A 839 12.81 -13.76 26.03
CA VAL A 839 14.03 -13.14 26.60
C VAL A 839 14.17 -13.48 28.08
N ALA A 840 13.09 -13.29 28.85
CA ALA A 840 13.11 -13.60 30.28
C ALA A 840 13.28 -15.11 30.59
N ALA A 841 12.81 -16.00 29.69
CA ALA A 841 13.01 -17.44 29.82
C ALA A 841 14.45 -17.84 29.47
N ALA A 842 15.01 -17.30 28.38
CA ALA A 842 16.40 -17.51 27.98
C ALA A 842 17.37 -17.05 29.08
N GLU A 843 17.16 -15.87 29.65
CA GLU A 843 18.00 -15.36 30.75
C GLU A 843 17.97 -16.28 32.00
N LYS A 844 16.82 -16.89 32.31
CA LYS A 844 16.69 -17.86 33.42
C LYS A 844 17.37 -19.19 33.12
N ALA A 845 17.36 -19.61 31.86
CA ALA A 845 18.08 -20.78 31.37
C ALA A 845 19.60 -20.53 31.21
N GLY A 846 20.06 -19.29 31.41
CA GLY A 846 21.47 -18.91 31.34
C GLY A 846 21.95 -18.46 29.96
N GLY A 847 21.04 -18.35 28.98
CA GLY A 847 21.33 -17.90 27.62
C GLY A 847 20.96 -16.44 27.37
N SER A 848 21.05 -16.03 26.12
CA SER A 848 20.69 -14.68 25.68
C SER A 848 20.04 -14.69 24.29
N VAL A 849 19.13 -13.74 24.05
CA VAL A 849 18.54 -13.53 22.72
C VAL A 849 19.39 -12.52 21.96
N VAL A 850 19.87 -12.91 20.79
CA VAL A 850 20.66 -12.08 19.87
C VAL A 850 19.88 -11.85 18.59
N THR A 851 19.82 -10.60 18.13
CA THR A 851 19.32 -10.27 16.80
C THR A 851 20.51 -10.17 15.85
N LEU A 852 20.48 -10.93 14.76
CA LEU A 852 21.50 -10.93 13.74
C LEU A 852 21.60 -9.59 13.01
N SER A 853 22.67 -9.44 12.22
CA SER A 853 22.93 -8.20 11.49
C SER A 853 21.80 -7.89 10.49
N PRO A 854 21.66 -6.62 10.05
CA PRO A 854 20.78 -6.29 8.94
C PRO A 854 21.04 -7.09 7.66
N GLU A 855 22.30 -7.41 7.36
CA GLU A 855 22.69 -8.21 6.19
C GLU A 855 22.15 -9.65 6.30
N ASP A 856 22.08 -10.18 7.51
CA ASP A 856 21.45 -11.47 7.85
C ASP A 856 19.94 -11.32 8.18
N HIS A 857 19.32 -10.27 7.64
CA HIS A 857 17.87 -9.99 7.72
C HIS A 857 17.29 -9.83 9.14
N SER A 858 18.16 -9.65 10.13
CA SER A 858 17.82 -9.43 11.54
C SER A 858 16.99 -10.56 12.19
N MET A 859 17.27 -11.82 11.86
CA MET A 859 16.68 -12.97 12.58
C MET A 859 17.07 -12.96 14.06
N SER A 860 16.21 -13.51 14.93
CA SER A 860 16.48 -13.59 16.37
C SER A 860 16.82 -15.03 16.77
N LEU A 861 17.89 -15.19 17.52
CA LEU A 861 18.42 -16.48 17.98
C LEU A 861 18.57 -16.48 19.50
N ILE A 862 18.39 -17.63 20.14
CA ILE A 862 18.85 -17.87 21.51
C ILE A 862 20.20 -18.56 21.43
N MET A 863 21.18 -17.99 22.13
CA MET A 863 22.53 -18.54 22.29
C MET A 863 22.78 -18.95 23.73
N ASP A 864 23.70 -19.90 23.93
CA ASP A 864 24.20 -20.34 25.23
C ASP A 864 23.13 -20.94 26.19
N ALA A 865 22.00 -21.41 25.65
CA ALA A 865 20.97 -22.13 26.41
C ALA A 865 20.38 -23.29 25.60
N GLU A 866 20.15 -24.41 26.29
CA GLU A 866 19.46 -25.58 25.74
C GLU A 866 17.96 -25.30 25.61
N LEU A 867 17.36 -25.69 24.48
CA LEU A 867 15.94 -25.47 24.20
C LEU A 867 15.03 -26.04 25.29
N GLU A 868 15.34 -27.22 25.82
CA GLU A 868 14.58 -27.87 26.90
C GLU A 868 14.51 -26.98 28.15
N SER A 869 15.65 -26.37 28.54
CA SER A 869 15.71 -25.49 29.71
C SER A 869 14.97 -24.17 29.49
N VAL A 870 15.01 -23.62 28.27
CA VAL A 870 14.21 -22.44 27.92
C VAL A 870 12.72 -22.78 28.00
N ALA A 871 12.30 -23.91 27.43
CA ALA A 871 10.92 -24.35 27.39
C ALA A 871 10.29 -24.53 28.79
N GLU A 872 11.05 -25.04 29.77
CA GLU A 872 10.60 -25.16 31.18
C GLU A 872 10.21 -23.81 31.82
N HIS A 873 10.78 -22.71 31.33
CA HIS A 873 10.55 -21.37 31.87
C HIS A 873 9.49 -20.57 31.09
N LEU A 874 8.99 -21.11 29.97
CA LEU A 874 7.98 -20.47 29.14
C LEU A 874 6.56 -20.75 29.69
N PRO A 875 5.62 -19.79 29.53
CA PRO A 875 4.20 -20.07 29.72
C PRO A 875 3.70 -21.15 28.76
N GLU A 876 2.85 -22.04 29.26
CA GLU A 876 2.20 -23.07 28.45
C GLU A 876 1.40 -22.44 27.29
N GLY A 877 1.58 -22.97 26.08
CA GLY A 877 0.89 -22.51 24.87
C GLY A 877 1.36 -21.18 24.30
N LEU A 878 2.54 -20.66 24.71
CA LEU A 878 3.07 -19.40 24.17
C LEU A 878 3.44 -19.50 22.67
N CYS A 879 4.13 -20.58 22.33
CA CYS A 879 4.74 -20.87 21.03
C CYS A 879 4.98 -22.39 20.89
N ASP A 880 5.24 -22.83 19.66
CA ASP A 880 5.69 -24.20 19.40
C ASP A 880 7.16 -24.37 19.77
N VAL A 881 7.53 -25.55 20.27
CA VAL A 881 8.91 -25.91 20.65
C VAL A 881 9.31 -27.09 19.79
N VAL A 882 10.26 -26.87 18.87
CA VAL A 882 10.63 -27.82 17.83
C VAL A 882 12.09 -28.21 17.99
N TYR A 883 12.34 -29.51 18.14
CA TYR A 883 13.68 -30.09 18.23
C TYR A 883 14.14 -30.54 16.85
N GLU A 884 15.44 -30.37 16.56
CA GLU A 884 16.07 -30.81 15.30
C GLU A 884 15.25 -30.44 14.05
N ALA A 885 14.80 -29.18 13.97
CA ALA A 885 13.72 -28.76 13.07
C ALA A 885 13.99 -29.07 11.58
N GLY A 886 15.23 -28.85 11.12
CA GLY A 886 15.64 -29.18 9.75
C GLY A 886 15.61 -30.69 9.47
N PRO A 887 16.39 -31.51 10.20
CA PRO A 887 16.40 -32.97 10.05
C PRO A 887 15.02 -33.64 10.15
N VAL A 888 14.23 -33.31 11.18
CA VAL A 888 12.88 -33.87 11.36
C VAL A 888 12.01 -33.56 10.15
N MET A 889 12.03 -32.33 9.66
CA MET A 889 11.27 -31.95 8.48
C MET A 889 11.75 -32.65 7.22
N LEU A 890 13.07 -32.82 7.03
CA LEU A 890 13.57 -33.56 5.87
C LEU A 890 13.05 -35.01 5.89
N ASP A 891 13.00 -35.65 7.06
CA ASP A 891 12.57 -37.05 7.19
C ASP A 891 11.12 -37.26 6.78
N THR A 892 10.20 -36.31 7.00
CA THR A 892 8.78 -36.43 6.65
C THR A 892 8.48 -36.19 5.16
N LEU A 893 9.37 -35.47 4.44
CA LEU A 893 9.11 -35.12 3.04
C LEU A 893 9.10 -36.35 2.12
N PRO A 894 8.20 -36.44 1.13
CA PRO A 894 8.24 -37.53 0.16
C PRO A 894 9.42 -37.36 -0.80
N PRO A 895 9.73 -38.34 -1.66
CA PRO A 895 10.58 -38.12 -2.82
C PRO A 895 9.88 -37.22 -3.87
N LEU A 896 10.66 -36.47 -4.67
CA LEU A 896 10.13 -35.64 -5.77
C LEU A 896 9.39 -36.45 -6.85
N SER A 897 9.63 -37.75 -6.91
CA SER A 897 8.90 -38.68 -7.78
C SER A 897 7.40 -38.73 -7.49
N GLU A 898 6.99 -38.52 -6.22
CA GLU A 898 5.59 -38.45 -5.81
C GLU A 898 4.99 -37.08 -6.11
N VAL A 899 5.75 -36.00 -5.85
CA VAL A 899 5.34 -34.63 -6.19
C VAL A 899 5.08 -34.51 -7.70
N GLU A 900 5.93 -35.12 -8.55
CA GLU A 900 5.75 -35.12 -10.00
C GLU A 900 4.44 -35.79 -10.46
N GLN A 901 3.98 -36.81 -9.74
CA GLN A 901 2.74 -37.52 -10.06
C GLN A 901 1.51 -36.65 -9.78
N GLY A 902 1.58 -35.76 -8.78
CA GLY A 902 0.53 -34.79 -8.44
C GLY A 902 0.43 -33.59 -9.38
N LEU A 903 1.45 -33.34 -10.22
CA LEU A 903 1.51 -32.14 -11.05
C LEU A 903 0.37 -32.10 -12.09
N PRO A 904 -0.34 -30.95 -12.21
CA PRO A 904 -1.43 -30.81 -13.17
C PRO A 904 -0.91 -30.89 -14.61
N ARG A 905 -1.60 -31.69 -15.44
CA ARG A 905 -1.31 -31.82 -16.87
C ARG A 905 -2.12 -30.82 -17.68
N ALA A 906 -1.47 -30.21 -18.67
CA ALA A 906 -2.10 -29.32 -19.65
C ALA A 906 -1.49 -29.54 -21.04
N GLU A 907 -2.23 -29.21 -22.09
CA GLU A 907 -1.72 -29.27 -23.46
C GLU A 907 -0.42 -28.47 -23.61
N MET A 908 0.54 -29.02 -24.36
CA MET A 908 1.81 -28.36 -24.61
C MET A 908 1.61 -27.11 -25.48
N GLN A 909 2.32 -26.04 -25.15
CA GLN A 909 2.24 -24.77 -25.88
C GLN A 909 3.33 -24.72 -26.95
N TYR A 910 2.93 -24.48 -28.21
CA TYR A 910 3.84 -24.42 -29.36
C TYR A 910 4.05 -23.00 -29.91
N ASN A 911 3.33 -22.01 -29.38
CA ASN A 911 3.54 -20.59 -29.65
C ASN A 911 4.64 -19.99 -28.73
N GLY A 912 5.25 -18.87 -29.14
CA GLY A 912 6.31 -18.18 -28.37
C GLY A 912 7.73 -18.69 -28.67
N VAL A 913 8.74 -18.08 -28.05
CA VAL A 913 10.13 -18.55 -28.09
C VAL A 913 10.34 -19.55 -26.95
N ALA A 914 11.02 -20.67 -27.20
CA ALA A 914 11.27 -21.68 -26.19
C ALA A 914 12.76 -22.00 -26.05
N GLU A 915 13.13 -22.37 -24.83
CA GLU A 915 14.43 -22.91 -24.48
C GLU A 915 14.23 -24.23 -23.73
N ARG A 916 15.17 -25.16 -23.86
CA ARG A 916 15.24 -26.40 -23.09
C ARG A 916 16.37 -26.30 -22.07
N PHE A 917 16.12 -26.74 -20.86
CA PHE A 917 17.13 -26.79 -19.81
C PHE A 917 18.02 -28.04 -19.96
N ASP A 918 19.32 -27.87 -19.80
CA ASP A 918 20.30 -28.96 -19.68
C ASP A 918 20.75 -29.08 -18.21
N PRO A 919 20.44 -30.20 -17.53
CA PRO A 919 20.87 -30.42 -16.15
C PRO A 919 22.38 -30.61 -15.98
N ALA A 920 23.14 -30.97 -17.03
CA ALA A 920 24.56 -31.30 -16.89
C ALA A 920 25.42 -30.07 -16.55
N ASP A 921 25.07 -28.90 -17.08
CA ASP A 921 25.79 -27.65 -16.86
C ASP A 921 24.90 -26.53 -16.26
N ALA A 922 23.63 -26.84 -16.00
CA ALA A 922 22.59 -25.95 -15.51
C ALA A 922 22.23 -24.78 -16.45
N THR A 923 22.29 -24.99 -17.77
CA THR A 923 22.10 -23.95 -18.78
C THR A 923 20.78 -24.08 -19.57
N TRP A 924 20.30 -22.97 -20.13
CA TRP A 924 19.17 -22.95 -21.06
C TRP A 924 19.65 -22.88 -22.51
N HIS A 925 19.11 -23.72 -23.39
CA HIS A 925 19.41 -23.70 -24.82
C HIS A 925 18.16 -23.42 -25.65
N ALA A 926 18.24 -22.46 -26.57
CA ALA A 926 17.16 -22.17 -27.51
C ALA A 926 16.75 -23.42 -28.29
N THR A 927 15.43 -23.68 -28.40
CA THR A 927 14.90 -24.84 -29.12
C THR A 927 13.64 -24.49 -29.91
N THR A 928 13.52 -25.10 -31.08
CA THR A 928 12.27 -25.16 -31.84
C THR A 928 11.55 -26.48 -31.68
N ASP A 929 12.25 -27.51 -31.20
CA ASP A 929 11.70 -28.84 -30.97
C ASP A 929 11.22 -28.94 -29.51
N ARG A 930 9.90 -29.09 -29.37
CA ARG A 930 9.21 -29.25 -28.10
C ARG A 930 8.68 -30.65 -27.90
N GLU A 931 8.85 -31.55 -28.87
CA GLU A 931 8.36 -32.95 -28.83
C GLU A 931 9.34 -33.91 -28.16
N GLN A 932 10.05 -33.38 -27.16
CA GLN A 932 11.05 -34.11 -26.41
C GLN A 932 10.78 -33.98 -24.92
N VAL A 933 11.38 -34.89 -24.16
CA VAL A 933 11.36 -34.85 -22.71
C VAL A 933 12.22 -33.71 -22.15
N GLY A 934 11.94 -33.33 -20.91
CA GLY A 934 12.71 -32.35 -20.14
C GLY A 934 11.92 -31.09 -19.80
N LEU A 935 12.66 -30.09 -19.32
CA LEU A 935 12.10 -28.80 -18.90
C LEU A 935 12.25 -27.75 -20.00
N PHE A 936 11.16 -27.03 -20.26
CA PHE A 936 11.09 -25.95 -21.23
C PHE A 936 10.72 -24.64 -20.56
N ARG A 937 11.42 -23.56 -20.92
CA ARG A 937 11.05 -22.17 -20.61
C ARG A 937 10.46 -21.57 -21.86
N ILE A 938 9.19 -21.19 -21.80
CA ILE A 938 8.43 -20.66 -22.94
C ILE A 938 8.09 -19.20 -22.66
N ASN A 939 8.62 -18.32 -23.51
CA ASN A 939 8.34 -16.89 -23.48
C ASN A 939 7.22 -16.61 -24.50
N HIS A 940 6.01 -16.39 -23.98
CA HIS A 940 4.82 -16.17 -24.80
C HIS A 940 3.92 -15.08 -24.21
N HIS A 941 3.68 -14.02 -25.00
CA HIS A 941 2.94 -12.83 -24.57
C HIS A 941 3.41 -12.32 -23.20
N HIS A 942 4.72 -12.15 -23.09
CA HIS A 942 5.43 -11.51 -21.97
C HIS A 942 5.17 -12.17 -20.61
N ARG A 943 4.82 -13.46 -20.64
CA ARG A 943 4.95 -14.36 -19.49
C ARG A 943 5.92 -15.47 -19.82
N THR A 944 6.86 -15.69 -18.90
CA THR A 944 7.73 -16.86 -18.87
C THR A 944 6.97 -18.00 -18.22
N ARG A 945 6.78 -19.12 -18.91
CA ARG A 945 6.13 -20.31 -18.37
C ARG A 945 7.09 -21.49 -18.42
N TYR A 946 7.16 -22.23 -17.33
CA TYR A 946 7.96 -23.44 -17.25
C TYR A 946 7.07 -24.67 -17.46
N ARG A 947 7.49 -25.54 -18.38
CA ARG A 947 6.78 -26.75 -18.79
C ARG A 947 7.71 -27.95 -18.67
N PHE A 948 7.36 -28.91 -17.83
CA PHE A 948 8.10 -30.16 -17.71
C PHE A 948 7.38 -31.26 -18.50
N ARG A 949 8.12 -32.11 -19.22
CA ARG A 949 7.58 -33.25 -19.99
C ARG A 949 8.32 -34.54 -19.66
N THR A 950 7.58 -35.58 -19.25
CA THR A 950 8.08 -36.96 -19.26
C THR A 950 7.78 -37.66 -20.58
N GLU A 951 8.27 -38.90 -20.75
CA GLU A 951 7.96 -39.72 -21.94
C GLU A 951 6.45 -39.85 -22.18
N ALA A 952 5.68 -40.12 -21.13
CA ALA A 952 4.22 -40.21 -21.21
C ALA A 952 3.54 -38.87 -21.61
N ASP A 953 4.11 -37.73 -21.21
CA ASP A 953 3.62 -36.40 -21.60
C ASP A 953 3.93 -36.10 -23.08
N VAL A 954 5.08 -36.57 -23.58
CA VAL A 954 5.43 -36.52 -25.00
C VAL A 954 4.42 -37.31 -25.83
N GLU A 955 4.18 -38.58 -25.46
CA GLU A 955 3.23 -39.46 -26.16
C GLU A 955 1.80 -38.92 -26.19
N SER A 956 1.37 -38.26 -25.11
CA SER A 956 0.02 -37.71 -24.99
C SER A 956 -0.14 -36.28 -25.49
N GLY A 957 0.93 -35.59 -25.91
CA GLY A 957 0.88 -34.18 -26.33
C GLY A 957 0.69 -33.18 -25.19
N HIS A 958 0.94 -33.59 -23.94
CA HIS A 958 0.76 -32.78 -22.74
C HIS A 958 2.09 -32.32 -22.14
N SER A 959 2.00 -31.48 -21.12
CA SER A 959 3.09 -31.02 -20.26
C SER A 959 2.57 -30.75 -18.86
N ARG A 960 3.45 -30.73 -17.88
CA ARG A 960 3.16 -30.33 -16.50
C ARG A 960 3.60 -28.88 -16.27
N LEU A 961 2.78 -28.10 -15.59
CA LEU A 961 3.18 -26.75 -15.15
C LEU A 961 4.04 -26.86 -13.89
N VAL A 962 5.16 -26.15 -13.87
CA VAL A 962 6.10 -26.09 -12.74
C VAL A 962 6.60 -24.66 -12.56
N ASN A 963 7.24 -24.36 -11.44
CA ASN A 963 8.13 -23.20 -11.34
C ASN A 963 9.55 -23.59 -11.79
N SER A 964 10.49 -22.62 -11.81
CA SER A 964 11.87 -22.87 -12.24
C SER A 964 12.58 -23.92 -11.38
N GLY A 965 12.64 -23.73 -10.06
CA GLY A 965 13.35 -24.62 -9.13
C GLY A 965 12.87 -26.06 -9.19
N LEU A 966 11.56 -26.31 -9.00
CA LEU A 966 10.98 -27.66 -9.09
C LEU A 966 11.22 -28.27 -10.47
N GLY A 967 11.02 -27.50 -11.54
CA GLY A 967 11.24 -27.98 -12.89
C GLY A 967 12.67 -28.42 -13.17
N LYS A 968 13.66 -27.68 -12.66
CA LYS A 968 15.09 -28.01 -12.83
C LYS A 968 15.46 -29.28 -12.07
N HIS A 969 15.02 -29.42 -10.82
CA HIS A 969 15.25 -30.65 -10.04
C HIS A 969 14.55 -31.87 -10.65
N LEU A 970 13.35 -31.71 -11.23
CA LEU A 970 12.69 -32.80 -11.98
C LEU A 970 13.42 -33.16 -13.28
N ALA A 971 13.97 -32.18 -14.00
CA ALA A 971 14.79 -32.44 -15.18
C ALA A 971 16.12 -33.14 -14.82
N ALA A 972 16.75 -32.73 -13.72
CA ALA A 972 17.93 -33.34 -13.13
C ALA A 972 17.71 -34.82 -12.79
N ARG A 973 16.58 -35.08 -12.10
CA ARG A 973 16.09 -36.43 -11.81
C ARG A 973 15.93 -37.27 -13.06
N GLN A 974 15.24 -36.74 -14.08
CA GLN A 974 15.03 -37.43 -15.34
C GLN A 974 16.35 -37.74 -16.09
N ALA A 975 17.36 -36.89 -15.93
CA ALA A 975 18.69 -37.10 -16.50
C ALA A 975 19.60 -38.01 -15.65
N GLY A 976 19.20 -38.35 -14.42
CA GLY A 976 20.03 -39.13 -13.48
C GLY A 976 21.23 -38.34 -12.95
N ALA A 977 21.16 -37.00 -12.95
CA ALA A 977 22.25 -36.12 -12.55
C ALA A 977 21.75 -35.13 -11.48
N PRO A 978 22.07 -35.31 -10.18
CA PRO A 978 21.59 -34.42 -9.12
C PRO A 978 22.14 -33.00 -9.28
N LEU A 979 21.27 -31.99 -9.08
CA LEU A 979 21.64 -30.57 -9.02
C LEU A 979 21.96 -30.14 -7.59
N ALA A 980 22.80 -30.91 -6.91
CA ALA A 980 23.26 -30.64 -5.56
C ALA A 980 24.67 -31.19 -5.36
N ALA A 981 25.50 -30.47 -4.62
CA ALA A 981 26.81 -30.91 -4.18
C ALA A 981 27.02 -30.56 -2.71
N TRP A 982 27.80 -31.37 -1.99
CA TRP A 982 28.06 -31.17 -0.57
C TRP A 982 29.57 -31.07 -0.29
N ASP A 983 29.97 -29.98 0.37
CA ASP A 983 31.34 -29.75 0.82
C ASP A 983 31.51 -30.18 2.28
N GLU A 984 32.30 -31.23 2.49
CA GLU A 984 32.59 -31.78 3.83
C GLU A 984 33.34 -30.80 4.73
N SER A 985 34.22 -29.98 4.16
CA SER A 985 35.10 -29.09 4.93
C SER A 985 34.36 -27.86 5.45
N LEU A 986 33.37 -27.39 4.70
CA LEU A 986 32.57 -26.21 5.03
C LEU A 986 31.16 -26.55 5.53
N GLN A 987 30.75 -27.83 5.44
CA GLN A 987 29.39 -28.29 5.73
C GLN A 987 28.34 -27.52 4.91
N LEU A 988 28.65 -27.27 3.64
CA LEU A 988 27.79 -26.51 2.73
C LEU A 988 27.12 -27.44 1.72
N LEU A 989 25.83 -27.24 1.51
CA LEU A 989 25.12 -27.80 0.35
C LEU A 989 24.99 -26.71 -0.71
N SER A 990 25.55 -26.96 -1.90
CA SER A 990 25.48 -26.06 -3.05
C SER A 990 24.44 -26.55 -4.06
N VAL A 991 23.64 -25.62 -4.58
CA VAL A 991 22.77 -25.82 -5.75
C VAL A 991 23.01 -24.69 -6.76
N PRO A 992 22.78 -24.89 -8.07
CA PRO A 992 22.99 -23.82 -9.04
C PRO A 992 22.02 -22.64 -8.84
N ILE A 993 22.46 -21.43 -9.15
CA ILE A 993 21.60 -20.23 -9.11
C ILE A 993 20.36 -20.42 -10.00
N GLY A 994 19.18 -20.09 -9.47
CA GLY A 994 17.89 -20.28 -10.14
C GLY A 994 17.38 -21.74 -10.15
N ALA A 995 18.08 -22.66 -9.48
CA ALA A 995 17.66 -24.03 -9.17
C ALA A 995 17.47 -24.22 -7.66
N GLU A 996 16.88 -23.22 -7.00
CA GLU A 996 16.57 -23.25 -5.57
C GLU A 996 15.81 -24.52 -5.20
N LEU A 997 16.09 -25.07 -4.01
CA LEU A 997 15.34 -26.21 -3.49
C LEU A 997 13.84 -25.88 -3.44
N PRO A 998 12.95 -26.79 -3.87
CA PRO A 998 11.53 -26.49 -3.95
C PRO A 998 10.88 -26.53 -2.55
N GLY A 999 9.94 -25.62 -2.26
CA GLY A 999 9.02 -25.73 -1.13
C GLY A 999 9.66 -26.03 0.23
N LEU A 1000 9.14 -27.05 0.92
CA LEU A 1000 9.60 -27.48 2.25
C LEU A 1000 11.01 -28.11 2.23
N TYR A 1001 11.52 -28.57 1.07
CA TYR A 1001 12.90 -29.04 0.97
C TYR A 1001 13.90 -27.91 1.20
N ALA A 1002 13.60 -26.69 0.71
CA ALA A 1002 14.38 -25.51 1.05
C ALA A 1002 14.24 -25.14 2.53
N ARG A 1003 13.05 -25.29 3.10
CA ARG A 1003 12.81 -25.00 4.52
C ARG A 1003 13.62 -25.91 5.42
N ALA A 1004 13.60 -27.22 5.17
CA ALA A 1004 14.40 -28.19 5.92
C ALA A 1004 15.89 -27.82 5.91
N ALA A 1005 16.44 -27.44 4.73
CA ALA A 1005 17.85 -27.04 4.61
C ALA A 1005 18.16 -25.72 5.32
N VAL A 1006 17.27 -24.71 5.23
CA VAL A 1006 17.43 -23.43 5.93
C VAL A 1006 17.32 -23.59 7.44
N LEU A 1007 16.44 -24.47 7.94
CA LEU A 1007 16.28 -24.75 9.37
C LEU A 1007 17.46 -25.53 9.98
N CYS A 1008 18.48 -25.91 9.20
CA CYS A 1008 19.73 -26.43 9.75
C CYS A 1008 20.59 -25.32 10.39
N SER A 1009 20.64 -24.14 9.75
CA SER A 1009 21.47 -22.98 10.18
C SER A 1009 20.65 -21.76 10.61
N GLY A 1010 19.36 -21.70 10.27
CA GLY A 1010 18.51 -20.52 10.45
C GLY A 1010 18.85 -19.35 9.52
N LEU A 1011 19.70 -19.58 8.52
CA LEU A 1011 20.16 -18.58 7.56
C LEU A 1011 19.67 -18.90 6.15
N ILE A 1012 19.39 -17.85 5.37
CA ILE A 1012 19.05 -18.01 3.95
C ILE A 1012 20.30 -18.45 3.15
N PRO A 1013 20.14 -19.11 1.99
CA PRO A 1013 21.29 -19.54 1.21
C PRO A 1013 22.08 -18.34 0.65
N THR A 1014 23.40 -18.41 0.76
CA THR A 1014 24.31 -17.37 0.27
C THR A 1014 24.61 -17.58 -1.20
N ARG A 1015 24.53 -16.51 -1.99
CA ARG A 1015 24.93 -16.52 -3.40
C ARG A 1015 26.45 -16.43 -3.53
N VAL A 1016 27.04 -17.35 -4.29
CA VAL A 1016 28.47 -17.39 -4.62
C VAL A 1016 28.61 -17.35 -6.14
N ASP A 1017 29.04 -16.21 -6.66
CA ASP A 1017 29.12 -15.98 -8.11
C ASP A 1017 30.25 -16.80 -8.78
N ASP A 1018 31.38 -17.03 -8.09
CA ASP A 1018 32.54 -17.75 -8.65
C ASP A 1018 32.19 -19.17 -9.13
N ASP A 1019 31.33 -19.87 -8.39
CA ASP A 1019 30.87 -21.23 -8.69
C ASP A 1019 29.39 -21.28 -9.15
N PHE A 1020 28.79 -20.13 -9.46
CA PHE A 1020 27.38 -19.99 -9.86
C PHE A 1020 26.41 -20.75 -8.92
N SER A 1021 26.63 -20.66 -7.61
CA SER A 1021 25.97 -21.50 -6.61
C SER A 1021 25.20 -20.70 -5.56
N LEU A 1022 24.17 -21.32 -5.02
CA LEU A 1022 23.48 -20.96 -3.78
C LEU A 1022 23.89 -21.98 -2.72
N ASN A 1023 24.44 -21.52 -1.60
CA ASN A 1023 25.02 -22.36 -0.57
C ASN A 1023 24.17 -22.33 0.71
N TYR A 1024 23.71 -23.49 1.16
CA TYR A 1024 23.02 -23.70 2.44
C TYR A 1024 24.03 -24.15 3.51
N GLY A 1025 23.98 -23.51 4.68
CA GLY A 1025 24.91 -23.74 5.80
C GLY A 1025 24.49 -24.82 6.79
N ASP A 1026 25.47 -25.31 7.55
CA ASP A 1026 25.33 -26.30 8.64
C ASP A 1026 24.65 -27.61 8.21
N ILE A 1027 24.91 -28.03 6.97
CA ILE A 1027 24.35 -29.26 6.41
C ILE A 1027 25.26 -30.45 6.75
N THR A 1028 24.74 -31.40 7.52
CA THR A 1028 25.44 -32.65 7.82
C THR A 1028 25.46 -33.56 6.59
N ARG A 1029 26.41 -34.49 6.56
CA ARG A 1029 26.51 -35.49 5.49
C ARG A 1029 25.23 -36.33 5.36
N GLU A 1030 24.70 -36.79 6.48
CA GLU A 1030 23.49 -37.60 6.54
C GLU A 1030 22.29 -36.84 5.96
N PHE A 1031 22.13 -35.57 6.33
CA PHE A 1031 21.10 -34.70 5.75
C PHE A 1031 21.26 -34.57 4.23
N ALA A 1032 22.49 -34.33 3.74
CA ALA A 1032 22.76 -34.20 2.32
C ALA A 1032 22.46 -35.51 1.54
N GLU A 1033 22.83 -36.67 2.09
CA GLU A 1033 22.54 -37.99 1.50
C GLU A 1033 21.02 -38.24 1.40
N VAL A 1034 20.27 -37.97 2.47
CA VAL A 1034 18.80 -38.10 2.47
C VAL A 1034 18.15 -37.11 1.50
N LEU A 1035 18.59 -35.85 1.49
CA LEU A 1035 18.02 -34.83 0.60
C LEU A 1035 18.24 -35.20 -0.86
N VAL A 1036 19.47 -35.58 -1.24
CA VAL A 1036 19.77 -35.98 -2.63
C VAL A 1036 18.96 -37.21 -3.01
N ALA A 1037 18.80 -38.19 -2.11
CA ALA A 1037 17.93 -39.34 -2.35
C ALA A 1037 16.48 -38.91 -2.61
N LYS A 1038 15.91 -38.00 -1.81
CA LYS A 1038 14.54 -37.49 -2.03
C LYS A 1038 14.41 -36.67 -3.32
N LEU A 1039 15.42 -35.89 -3.70
CA LEU A 1039 15.42 -35.14 -4.96
C LEU A 1039 15.47 -36.06 -6.19
N MET A 1040 16.23 -37.16 -6.10
CA MET A 1040 16.41 -38.12 -7.19
C MET A 1040 15.30 -39.18 -7.25
N GLY A 1041 14.58 -39.41 -6.15
CA GLY A 1041 13.37 -40.21 -6.07
C GLY A 1041 13.62 -41.70 -6.22
#